data_AF-A0A1I6QFF8-F1
#
_entry.id   AF-A0A1I6QFF8-F1
#
_cell.length_a   1.000
_cell.length_b   1.000
_cell.length_c   1.000
_cell.angle_alpha   90.00
_cell.angle_beta   90.00
_cell.angle_gamma   90.00
#
_symmetry.space_group_name_H-M   'P 1'
#
loop_
_entity.id
_entity.type
_entity.pdbx_description
1 polymer ?
#
loop_
_entity_poly.entity_id
_entity_poly.type
_entity_poly.pdbx_seq_one_letter_code
_entity_poly.pdbx_strand_id
1 'polypeptide(L)'
;MFRRKLKQGVYGAMAFALIAGSLLVNEGKSEAAPIPETVAYSAFSSFGTTQGAGNWFNMKKTGSTYSYLSVYDATAPAKWKETSGYPYVRDSFFHPESTYDAVKKWVAPQAGNVDITGNVLKVNASSNGVVAKIFKNTTQLWSATVTSAADVTPSGVSNIHVEAGDALYFVINANGNMNFDETNWSPVVTMTTAIKIEAESYNSMSGVTAATTTDTGGGQQVGSLDTNDYMVYNNVNLSGGYKTLEARVAATATGNKFEVRLDSLTGPVISTFTVANTDSWNTFETQTWPIAGSATGTHNLYVKGVSGSGIANINWIRLTNNNSRGATMPFTTYEAESATLGGGATTNNDTAKKKLAASGKSYVHLDATGESVQWTNVRDANRMIVRYSIPQNTSGTLALYVNGVKRQDLSLTSTFNYDTAPGNSYVRSFDDKDFAIDINAGDTIKLQKDSGNGLAWYGIDLIDLETAAAPIAMPANYISVKSAPYNAVGNGVADDTAAIQSAVNAAASAGKNVWFPPGTYNQSDKIAVPSGVSLKGAGIWYSHLHSTVTNGIWGGEVGFTLNNNTTISDLRISSVDTQRDAHYGIIVLTNPGTGSNNVLQNLWAEHMGCLEGWTDWSNSTIQNVRLYNTYFDGIHWGDDGNAGNVAQNNFMRGLGDDGVAQVNLMNFPGVANNNIAQFNTIIASYWGRGMSDVGGNSLIYRDNYIDSTFNAGMIVTTEPVEPTKPSYTINGLKFQRNTINKAGHTGHNHAGIQFWLYVNPMLNVRIELNNITNGETEGIHIDNTSYGDSGGRTQFNFNVASGNALANYTNANPLVVPVLNGNTGF
;
A
#
# COMPACT_ATOMS: atom_id res chain seq x y z
N MET A 1 11.06 55.71 -41.65
CA MET A 1 9.86 56.15 -42.42
C MET A 1 8.74 55.16 -42.13
N PHE A 2 7.87 55.40 -41.15
CA PHE A 2 6.67 56.26 -41.14
C PHE A 2 5.38 55.62 -41.71
N ARG A 3 4.34 55.70 -40.86
CA ARG A 3 2.87 55.62 -41.09
C ARG A 3 2.21 54.25 -40.88
N ARG A 4 1.61 54.02 -39.71
CA ARG A 4 0.25 54.46 -39.25
C ARG A 4 -0.87 53.65 -39.89
N LYS A 5 -1.64 52.95 -39.04
CA LYS A 5 -3.08 53.22 -38.87
C LYS A 5 -3.56 52.75 -37.48
N LEU A 6 -4.02 53.71 -36.72
CA LEU A 6 -4.78 53.61 -35.48
C LEU A 6 -6.21 54.08 -35.81
N LYS A 7 -7.25 53.42 -35.27
CA LYS A 7 -8.60 53.93 -34.92
C LYS A 7 -9.46 52.71 -34.52
N GLN A 8 -9.68 52.41 -33.23
CA GLN A 8 -10.54 53.03 -32.20
C GLN A 8 -12.02 52.60 -32.23
N GLY A 9 -12.49 52.09 -31.09
CA GLY A 9 -13.89 51.88 -30.66
C GLY A 9 -14.03 50.62 -29.76
N VAL A 10 -13.73 50.58 -28.45
CA VAL A 10 -14.36 51.23 -27.26
C VAL A 10 -15.83 50.71 -27.06
N TYR A 11 -16.29 49.99 -26.02
CA TYR A 11 -15.88 49.69 -24.62
C TYR A 11 -16.41 48.30 -24.14
N GLY A 12 -15.66 47.63 -23.25
CA GLY A 12 -16.18 47.15 -21.94
C GLY A 12 -16.54 45.65 -21.75
N ALA A 13 -15.59 44.85 -21.23
CA ALA A 13 -15.77 43.94 -20.07
C ALA A 13 -14.45 43.18 -19.79
N MET A 14 -14.15 43.00 -18.50
CA MET A 14 -12.90 42.48 -17.94
C MET A 14 -12.41 41.16 -18.54
N ALA A 15 -11.15 41.13 -18.97
CA ALA A 15 -10.35 39.92 -19.15
C ALA A 15 -8.95 40.18 -18.60
N PHE A 16 -8.67 39.69 -17.38
CA PHE A 16 -7.29 39.50 -16.93
C PHE A 16 -6.77 38.25 -17.62
N ALA A 17 -6.02 38.43 -18.71
CA ALA A 17 -5.26 37.37 -19.34
C ALA A 17 -4.02 37.07 -18.48
N LEU A 18 -3.87 35.80 -18.12
CA LEU A 18 -2.64 35.23 -17.56
C LEU A 18 -1.45 35.60 -18.45
N ILE A 19 -0.48 36.30 -17.88
CA ILE A 19 0.91 36.26 -18.32
C ILE A 19 1.59 35.24 -17.41
N ALA A 20 1.46 33.95 -17.73
CA ALA A 20 2.31 32.91 -17.17
C ALA A 20 3.53 32.77 -18.10
N GLY A 21 4.48 33.69 -17.93
CA GLY A 21 5.79 33.63 -18.55
C GLY A 21 6.83 33.30 -17.50
N SER A 22 7.28 32.04 -17.48
CA SER A 22 8.63 31.62 -17.08
C SER A 22 9.21 32.25 -15.81
N LEU A 23 8.78 31.74 -14.66
CA LEU A 23 9.62 31.60 -13.48
C LEU A 23 9.62 30.11 -13.16
N LEU A 24 10.60 29.39 -13.71
CA LEU A 24 10.95 28.03 -13.30
C LEU A 24 11.52 28.10 -11.88
N VAL A 25 10.61 28.13 -10.90
CA VAL A 25 10.94 27.69 -9.56
C VAL A 25 11.08 26.17 -9.67
N ASN A 26 12.14 25.61 -9.08
CA ASN A 26 12.16 24.20 -8.70
C ASN A 26 10.90 23.97 -7.87
N GLU A 27 9.79 23.55 -8.50
CA GLU A 27 8.62 23.13 -7.75
C GLU A 27 9.08 21.94 -6.92
N GLY A 28 9.07 22.15 -5.61
CA GLY A 28 9.44 21.14 -4.64
C GLY A 28 8.70 19.84 -4.93
N LYS A 29 9.42 18.74 -4.76
CA LYS A 29 8.94 17.36 -4.82
C LYS A 29 7.48 17.31 -4.38
N SER A 30 6.57 16.94 -5.28
CA SER A 30 5.16 16.83 -4.93
C SER A 30 5.03 15.82 -3.80
N GLU A 31 4.60 16.29 -2.63
CA GLU A 31 4.25 15.38 -1.55
C GLU A 31 3.06 14.53 -2.00
N ALA A 32 2.97 13.31 -1.48
CA ALA A 32 1.74 12.53 -1.54
C ALA A 32 0.56 13.45 -1.17
N ALA A 33 -0.55 13.38 -1.91
CA ALA A 33 -1.73 14.17 -1.59
C ALA A 33 -2.07 14.02 -0.09
N PRO A 34 -2.30 15.12 0.64
CA PRO A 34 -2.53 15.05 2.08
C PRO A 34 -3.73 14.14 2.36
N ILE A 35 -3.52 13.16 3.26
CA ILE A 35 -4.60 12.28 3.71
C ILE A 35 -5.66 13.17 4.37
N PRO A 36 -6.93 13.13 3.94
CA PRO A 36 -7.99 13.83 4.64
C PRO A 36 -8.03 13.36 6.09
N GLU A 37 -7.84 14.28 7.04
CA GLU A 37 -7.82 13.97 8.47
C GLU A 37 -9.14 13.36 8.93
N THR A 38 -10.25 13.67 8.25
CA THR A 38 -11.58 13.12 8.52
C THR A 38 -12.35 12.81 7.23
N VAL A 39 -13.02 11.65 7.19
CA VAL A 39 -13.85 11.18 6.07
C VAL A 39 -15.20 10.68 6.58
N ALA A 40 -16.30 11.12 5.96
CA ALA A 40 -17.66 10.70 6.34
C ALA A 40 -18.22 9.61 5.40
N TYR A 41 -18.79 8.56 5.99
CA TYR A 41 -19.44 7.45 5.29
C TYR A 41 -20.91 7.38 5.69
N SER A 42 -21.81 7.83 4.79
CA SER A 42 -23.24 7.83 5.03
C SER A 42 -23.91 6.57 4.47
N ALA A 43 -24.69 5.88 5.32
CA ALA A 43 -25.48 4.73 4.92
C ALA A 43 -26.60 5.08 3.93
N PHE A 44 -27.04 6.34 3.90
CA PHE A 44 -28.08 6.84 3.00
C PHE A 44 -27.53 7.06 1.60
N SER A 45 -26.45 7.84 1.46
CA SER A 45 -25.84 8.13 0.15
C SER A 45 -25.18 6.91 -0.50
N SER A 46 -24.88 5.88 0.32
CA SER A 46 -24.29 4.63 -0.13
C SER A 46 -25.33 3.55 -0.45
N PHE A 47 -26.62 3.82 -0.26
CA PHE A 47 -27.66 2.85 -0.58
C PHE A 47 -27.91 2.80 -2.09
N GLY A 48 -27.95 1.58 -2.63
CA GLY A 48 -28.24 1.36 -4.04
C GLY A 48 -28.34 -0.13 -4.36
N THR A 49 -28.24 -0.44 -5.65
CA THR A 49 -28.33 -1.81 -6.20
C THR A 49 -27.11 -2.69 -5.91
N THR A 50 -26.06 -2.15 -5.29
CA THR A 50 -24.77 -2.83 -5.12
C THR A 50 -24.39 -2.89 -3.65
N GLN A 51 -24.03 -4.08 -3.17
CA GLN A 51 -23.51 -4.30 -1.83
C GLN A 51 -22.06 -3.78 -1.73
N GLY A 52 -21.73 -3.07 -0.64
CA GLY A 52 -20.38 -2.59 -0.34
C GLY A 52 -20.08 -1.16 -0.82
N ALA A 53 -21.05 -0.46 -1.41
CA ALA A 53 -20.87 0.94 -1.83
C ALA A 53 -20.58 1.80 -0.59
N GLY A 54 -19.57 2.68 -0.67
CA GLY A 54 -19.14 3.48 0.49
C GLY A 54 -18.77 2.64 1.73
N ASN A 55 -18.37 1.38 1.53
CA ASN A 55 -18.13 0.36 2.55
C ASN A 55 -19.39 -0.09 3.33
N TRP A 56 -20.60 0.16 2.81
CA TRP A 56 -21.87 -0.23 3.42
C TRP A 56 -22.49 -1.48 2.76
N PHE A 57 -22.95 -2.40 3.59
CA PHE A 57 -23.59 -3.65 3.21
C PHE A 57 -24.97 -3.79 3.88
N ASN A 58 -25.95 -4.31 3.16
CA ASN A 58 -27.31 -4.55 3.61
C ASN A 58 -27.48 -6.05 3.93
N MET A 59 -27.80 -6.36 5.17
CA MET A 59 -27.67 -7.69 5.75
C MET A 59 -28.89 -8.07 6.60
N LYS A 60 -28.93 -9.34 6.99
CA LYS A 60 -29.77 -9.89 8.04
C LYS A 60 -28.92 -10.61 9.09
N LYS A 61 -29.49 -10.82 10.26
CA LYS A 61 -28.87 -11.61 11.34
C LYS A 61 -29.85 -12.62 11.93
N THR A 62 -29.38 -13.85 12.14
CA THR A 62 -30.08 -14.90 12.91
C THR A 62 -29.12 -15.51 13.89
N GLY A 63 -29.51 -15.57 15.16
CA GLY A 63 -28.60 -15.98 16.24
C GLY A 63 -27.37 -15.08 16.25
N SER A 64 -26.18 -15.66 16.10
CA SER A 64 -24.89 -14.95 15.98
C SER A 64 -24.42 -14.74 14.54
N THR A 65 -25.15 -15.23 13.54
CA THR A 65 -24.69 -15.29 12.15
C THR A 65 -25.24 -14.12 11.34
N TYR A 66 -24.35 -13.38 10.68
CA TYR A 66 -24.70 -12.35 9.70
C TYR A 66 -24.66 -12.93 8.28
N SER A 67 -25.59 -12.50 7.43
CA SER A 67 -25.61 -12.85 5.99
C SER A 67 -26.20 -11.71 5.16
N TYR A 68 -25.84 -11.60 3.88
CA TYR A 68 -26.40 -10.57 3.00
C TYR A 68 -27.90 -10.79 2.77
N LEU A 69 -28.63 -9.68 2.56
CA LEU A 69 -29.97 -9.74 1.99
C LEU A 69 -29.89 -10.15 0.53
N SER A 70 -30.77 -11.08 0.12
CA SER A 70 -30.65 -11.80 -1.14
C SER A 70 -31.27 -11.10 -2.36
N VAL A 71 -32.19 -10.15 -2.17
CA VAL A 71 -32.95 -9.54 -3.27
C VAL A 71 -32.94 -8.02 -3.18
N TYR A 72 -32.55 -7.33 -4.26
CA TYR A 72 -32.81 -5.90 -4.45
C TYR A 72 -34.10 -5.69 -5.24
N ASP A 73 -35.06 -4.99 -4.65
CA ASP A 73 -36.31 -4.57 -5.27
C ASP A 73 -36.20 -3.07 -5.63
N ALA A 74 -36.19 -2.78 -6.93
CA ALA A 74 -36.07 -1.40 -7.44
C ALA A 74 -37.41 -0.63 -7.38
N THR A 75 -38.53 -1.30 -7.07
CA THR A 75 -39.85 -0.67 -7.04
C THR A 75 -39.88 0.38 -5.94
N ALA A 76 -40.34 1.61 -6.26
CA ALA A 76 -40.39 2.67 -5.27
C ALA A 76 -41.36 2.32 -4.12
N PRO A 77 -40.90 2.31 -2.86
CA PRO A 77 -39.55 2.64 -2.44
C PRO A 77 -38.56 1.46 -2.52
N ALA A 78 -37.40 1.68 -3.14
CA ALA A 78 -36.41 0.64 -3.37
C ALA A 78 -35.84 0.06 -2.07
N LYS A 79 -35.64 -1.26 -2.02
CA LYS A 79 -35.22 -1.99 -0.81
C LYS A 79 -34.42 -3.25 -1.12
N TRP A 80 -33.46 -3.56 -0.25
CA TRP A 80 -32.91 -4.91 -0.09
C TRP A 80 -33.80 -5.71 0.83
N LYS A 81 -34.13 -6.95 0.48
CA LYS A 81 -35.04 -7.82 1.23
C LYS A 81 -34.71 -9.30 1.02
N GLU A 82 -35.33 -10.17 1.81
CA GLU A 82 -35.42 -11.59 1.47
C GLU A 82 -36.57 -11.87 0.51
N THR A 83 -36.57 -13.09 -0.03
CA THR A 83 -37.63 -13.56 -0.95
C THR A 83 -39.02 -13.52 -0.29
N SER A 84 -39.11 -13.75 1.03
CA SER A 84 -40.34 -13.62 1.83
C SER A 84 -40.85 -12.17 1.94
N GLY A 85 -40.02 -11.19 1.59
CA GLY A 85 -40.30 -9.76 1.72
C GLY A 85 -39.71 -9.11 2.98
N TYR A 86 -39.32 -9.91 3.98
CA TYR A 86 -38.79 -9.48 5.27
C TYR A 86 -37.59 -10.37 5.70
N PRO A 87 -36.64 -9.87 6.50
CA PRO A 87 -36.48 -8.47 6.85
C PRO A 87 -36.10 -7.66 5.60
N TYR A 88 -36.23 -6.34 5.68
CA TYR A 88 -35.77 -5.46 4.61
C TYR A 88 -35.02 -4.24 5.14
N VAL A 89 -34.19 -3.69 4.27
CA VAL A 89 -33.40 -2.48 4.49
C VAL A 89 -33.53 -1.57 3.26
N ARG A 90 -33.66 -0.27 3.52
CA ARG A 90 -33.78 0.81 2.55
C ARG A 90 -32.63 1.81 2.73
N ASP A 91 -32.68 2.89 1.95
CA ASP A 91 -31.85 4.08 2.11
C ASP A 91 -31.73 4.54 3.57
N SER A 92 -32.87 4.71 4.23
CA SER A 92 -32.99 5.29 5.56
C SER A 92 -33.88 4.46 6.49
N PHE A 93 -34.41 3.32 6.04
CA PHE A 93 -35.37 2.51 6.81
C PHE A 93 -34.94 1.06 6.96
N PHE A 94 -35.38 0.45 8.05
CA PHE A 94 -35.20 -0.96 8.40
C PHE A 94 -36.54 -1.55 8.75
N HIS A 95 -36.73 -2.84 8.50
CA HIS A 95 -37.85 -3.59 9.05
C HIS A 95 -37.41 -5.02 9.38
N PRO A 96 -37.49 -5.44 10.66
CA PRO A 96 -37.11 -6.79 11.07
C PRO A 96 -38.12 -7.83 10.60
N GLU A 97 -37.79 -9.10 10.77
CA GLU A 97 -38.73 -10.23 10.76
C GLU A 97 -38.77 -10.86 12.16
N SER A 98 -39.71 -11.78 12.40
CA SER A 98 -39.78 -12.54 13.65
C SER A 98 -38.50 -13.37 13.94
N THR A 99 -37.79 -13.81 12.91
CA THR A 99 -36.62 -14.71 13.04
C THR A 99 -35.29 -14.02 12.67
N TYR A 100 -35.36 -12.92 11.94
CA TYR A 100 -34.20 -12.23 11.39
C TYR A 100 -34.21 -10.75 11.76
N ASP A 101 -33.08 -10.26 12.24
CA ASP A 101 -32.87 -8.82 12.42
C ASP A 101 -32.55 -8.17 11.07
N ALA A 102 -32.98 -6.93 10.86
CA ALA A 102 -32.57 -6.10 9.73
C ALA A 102 -31.24 -5.40 10.08
N VAL A 103 -30.25 -5.46 9.18
CA VAL A 103 -28.90 -5.00 9.49
C VAL A 103 -28.31 -4.15 8.36
N LYS A 104 -27.65 -3.06 8.72
CA LYS A 104 -26.62 -2.42 7.89
C LYS A 104 -25.27 -2.64 8.52
N LYS A 105 -24.28 -2.97 7.71
CA LYS A 105 -22.88 -3.16 8.12
C LYS A 105 -22.02 -2.11 7.42
N TRP A 106 -21.15 -1.44 8.15
CA TRP A 106 -20.07 -0.63 7.60
C TRP A 106 -18.74 -1.31 7.89
N VAL A 107 -17.82 -1.33 6.92
CA VAL A 107 -16.46 -1.89 7.11
C VAL A 107 -15.43 -0.78 7.05
N ALA A 108 -14.55 -0.74 8.04
CA ALA A 108 -13.49 0.24 8.12
C ALA A 108 -12.47 0.03 6.98
N PRO A 109 -12.27 1.02 6.10
CA PRO A 109 -11.33 0.88 4.97
C PRO A 109 -9.87 0.98 5.40
N GLN A 110 -9.62 1.55 6.59
CA GLN A 110 -8.31 1.67 7.22
C GLN A 110 -8.49 1.75 8.73
N ALA A 111 -7.41 1.91 9.49
CA ALA A 111 -7.48 2.12 10.92
C ALA A 111 -7.70 3.60 11.29
N GLY A 112 -8.43 3.88 12.37
CA GLY A 112 -8.74 5.23 12.83
C GLY A 112 -9.87 5.27 13.86
N ASN A 113 -10.23 6.46 14.30
CA ASN A 113 -11.37 6.67 15.18
C ASN A 113 -12.63 6.93 14.37
N VAL A 114 -13.77 6.46 14.86
CA VAL A 114 -15.07 6.79 14.28
C VAL A 114 -16.01 7.44 15.28
N ASP A 115 -16.75 8.43 14.79
CA ASP A 115 -17.95 8.97 15.41
C ASP A 115 -19.18 8.50 14.64
N ILE A 116 -20.13 7.93 15.37
CA ILE A 116 -21.37 7.40 14.81
C ILE A 116 -22.51 8.36 15.14
N THR A 117 -23.23 8.81 14.12
CA THR A 117 -24.42 9.66 14.27
C THR A 117 -25.62 9.07 13.52
N GLY A 118 -26.82 9.57 13.82
CA GLY A 118 -28.08 9.14 13.19
C GLY A 118 -29.11 8.68 14.22
N ASN A 119 -30.26 9.37 14.26
CA ASN A 119 -31.35 9.06 15.19
C ASN A 119 -32.13 7.83 14.71
N VAL A 120 -32.61 7.05 15.68
CA VAL A 120 -33.54 5.94 15.47
C VAL A 120 -34.95 6.44 15.74
N LEU A 121 -35.85 6.33 14.77
CA LEU A 121 -37.24 6.74 14.90
C LEU A 121 -38.21 5.62 14.52
N LYS A 122 -39.17 5.37 15.41
CA LYS A 122 -40.34 4.54 15.14
C LYS A 122 -41.27 5.26 14.16
N VAL A 123 -41.69 4.58 13.09
CA VAL A 123 -42.49 5.21 12.03
C VAL A 123 -44.00 5.11 12.29
N ASN A 124 -44.49 3.97 12.78
CA ASN A 124 -45.93 3.72 12.90
C ASN A 124 -46.38 3.62 14.36
N ALA A 125 -47.39 4.41 14.76
CA ALA A 125 -47.90 4.42 16.14
C ALA A 125 -48.43 3.06 16.62
N SER A 126 -48.94 2.21 15.72
CA SER A 126 -49.47 0.88 16.01
C SER A 126 -48.41 -0.21 16.20
N SER A 127 -47.13 0.08 15.92
CA SER A 127 -46.04 -0.85 16.23
C SER A 127 -45.81 -0.98 17.74
N ASN A 128 -45.35 -2.13 18.19
CA ASN A 128 -44.88 -2.33 19.58
C ASN A 128 -43.40 -1.95 19.78
N GLY A 129 -42.76 -1.43 18.73
CA GLY A 129 -41.40 -0.91 18.73
C GLY A 129 -40.36 -1.94 18.30
N VAL A 130 -39.10 -1.50 18.34
CA VAL A 130 -37.96 -2.34 17.98
C VAL A 130 -36.88 -2.28 19.06
N VAL A 131 -35.95 -3.23 19.03
CA VAL A 131 -34.70 -3.16 19.78
C VAL A 131 -33.60 -2.79 18.80
N ALA A 132 -33.10 -1.56 18.89
CA ALA A 132 -31.98 -1.07 18.09
C ALA A 132 -30.66 -1.37 18.80
N LYS A 133 -29.63 -1.76 18.04
CA LYS A 133 -28.29 -2.08 18.56
C LYS A 133 -27.19 -1.62 17.60
N ILE A 134 -26.04 -1.24 18.18
CA ILE A 134 -24.79 -1.04 17.43
C ILE A 134 -23.75 -2.02 17.97
N PHE A 135 -23.07 -2.74 17.07
CA PHE A 135 -21.91 -3.58 17.42
C PHE A 135 -20.67 -3.12 16.66
N LYS A 136 -19.49 -3.23 17.28
CA LYS A 136 -18.20 -3.30 16.62
C LYS A 136 -17.74 -4.75 16.63
N ASN A 137 -17.60 -5.37 15.46
CA ASN A 137 -17.38 -6.81 15.32
C ASN A 137 -18.41 -7.57 16.19
N THR A 138 -17.94 -8.28 17.22
CA THR A 138 -18.77 -9.02 18.17
C THR A 138 -19.15 -8.22 19.43
N THR A 139 -18.57 -7.04 19.63
CA THR A 139 -18.77 -6.22 20.85
C THR A 139 -19.96 -5.28 20.68
N GLN A 140 -20.96 -5.36 21.56
CA GLN A 140 -22.09 -4.43 21.56
C GLN A 140 -21.64 -3.07 22.12
N LEU A 141 -21.75 -2.01 21.32
CA LEU A 141 -21.46 -0.64 21.73
C LEU A 141 -22.67 0.05 22.37
N TRP A 142 -23.86 -0.20 21.83
CA TRP A 142 -25.07 0.49 22.25
C TRP A 142 -26.33 -0.35 21.99
N SER A 143 -27.38 -0.14 22.80
CA SER A 143 -28.72 -0.65 22.55
C SER A 143 -29.80 0.21 23.18
N ALA A 144 -30.97 0.29 22.53
CA ALA A 144 -32.18 0.83 23.13
C ALA A 144 -33.44 0.13 22.60
N THR A 145 -34.47 0.05 23.43
CA THR A 145 -35.83 -0.33 23.03
C THR A 145 -36.60 0.92 22.61
N VAL A 146 -37.00 1.00 21.35
CA VAL A 146 -37.64 2.17 20.72
C VAL A 146 -39.13 1.92 20.57
N THR A 147 -39.93 2.42 21.52
CA THR A 147 -41.39 2.17 21.59
C THR A 147 -42.24 3.40 21.32
N SER A 148 -41.65 4.61 21.38
CA SER A 148 -42.32 5.89 21.09
C SER A 148 -41.84 6.49 19.77
N ALA A 149 -42.54 7.51 19.27
CA ALA A 149 -42.15 8.26 18.08
C ALA A 149 -41.08 9.34 18.35
N ALA A 150 -40.54 9.41 19.57
CA ALA A 150 -39.47 10.35 19.90
C ALA A 150 -38.13 9.85 19.33
N ASP A 151 -37.29 10.79 18.92
CA ASP A 151 -35.91 10.50 18.49
C ASP A 151 -35.14 9.77 19.59
N VAL A 152 -34.57 8.63 19.23
CA VAL A 152 -33.60 7.93 20.06
C VAL A 152 -32.22 8.10 19.45
N THR A 153 -31.39 8.91 20.10
CA THR A 153 -30.00 9.16 19.67
C THR A 153 -29.06 8.16 20.33
N PRO A 154 -28.27 7.39 19.56
CA PRO A 154 -27.21 6.56 20.12
C PRO A 154 -26.23 7.36 20.97
N SER A 155 -25.87 6.83 22.14
CA SER A 155 -24.91 7.44 23.07
C SER A 155 -23.71 6.52 23.30
N GLY A 156 -22.55 7.09 23.65
CA GLY A 156 -21.33 6.31 23.86
C GLY A 156 -20.74 5.67 22.59
N VAL A 157 -21.09 6.21 21.41
CA VAL A 157 -20.66 5.71 20.09
C VAL A 157 -19.82 6.73 19.32
N SER A 158 -19.15 7.59 20.08
CA SER A 158 -18.15 8.55 19.58
C SER A 158 -16.76 8.04 19.91
N ASN A 159 -15.77 8.44 19.12
CA ASN A 159 -14.35 8.15 19.37
C ASN A 159 -14.06 6.64 19.53
N ILE A 160 -14.68 5.83 18.67
CA ILE A 160 -14.51 4.37 18.66
C ILE A 160 -13.34 4.02 17.74
N HIS A 161 -12.27 3.45 18.28
CA HIS A 161 -11.17 2.94 17.44
C HIS A 161 -11.63 1.79 16.56
N VAL A 162 -11.22 1.77 15.29
CA VAL A 162 -11.39 0.66 14.34
C VAL A 162 -10.06 0.36 13.65
N GLU A 163 -9.80 -0.91 13.36
CA GLU A 163 -8.74 -1.37 12.46
C GLU A 163 -9.28 -1.57 11.05
N ALA A 164 -8.41 -1.61 10.04
CA ALA A 164 -8.82 -1.96 8.68
C ALA A 164 -9.53 -3.34 8.67
N GLY A 165 -10.74 -3.39 8.12
CA GLY A 165 -11.57 -4.59 8.09
C GLY A 165 -12.48 -4.81 9.32
N ASP A 166 -12.36 -3.99 10.37
CA ASP A 166 -13.35 -3.98 11.46
C ASP A 166 -14.73 -3.59 10.91
N ALA A 167 -15.77 -4.21 11.44
CA ALA A 167 -17.15 -3.99 11.02
C ALA A 167 -17.98 -3.31 12.11
N LEU A 168 -18.79 -2.33 11.72
CA LEU A 168 -19.83 -1.74 12.54
C LEU A 168 -21.19 -2.23 12.06
N TYR A 169 -21.97 -2.85 12.95
CA TYR A 169 -23.28 -3.39 12.65
C TYR A 169 -24.37 -2.55 13.30
N PHE A 170 -25.31 -2.10 12.49
CA PHE A 170 -26.51 -1.35 12.88
C PHE A 170 -27.70 -2.29 12.74
N VAL A 171 -28.23 -2.76 13.87
CA VAL A 171 -29.16 -3.89 13.94
C VAL A 171 -30.51 -3.41 14.48
N ILE A 172 -31.58 -3.74 13.77
CA ILE A 172 -32.97 -3.56 14.20
C ILE A 172 -33.61 -4.94 14.39
N ASN A 173 -34.00 -5.26 15.62
CA ASN A 173 -34.70 -6.48 16.02
C ASN A 173 -36.15 -6.17 16.41
N ALA A 174 -37.07 -7.11 16.15
CA ALA A 174 -38.48 -6.98 16.53
C ALA A 174 -38.67 -7.01 18.05
N ASN A 175 -39.50 -6.12 18.62
CA ASN A 175 -39.81 -6.12 20.05
C ASN A 175 -40.96 -7.09 20.38
N GLY A 176 -40.75 -8.39 20.16
CA GLY A 176 -41.72 -9.45 20.43
C GLY A 176 -42.62 -9.84 19.25
N ASN A 177 -42.99 -8.91 18.39
CA ASN A 177 -43.54 -9.19 17.05
C ASN A 177 -43.10 -8.10 16.08
N MET A 178 -43.21 -8.34 14.77
CA MET A 178 -42.70 -7.45 13.71
C MET A 178 -43.72 -6.46 13.13
N ASN A 179 -44.94 -6.41 13.66
CA ASN A 179 -46.03 -5.69 13.00
C ASN A 179 -45.80 -4.17 13.05
N PHE A 180 -45.77 -3.55 11.87
CA PHE A 180 -45.57 -2.10 11.68
C PHE A 180 -44.21 -1.56 12.15
N ASP A 181 -43.18 -2.42 12.25
CA ASP A 181 -41.86 -2.11 12.81
C ASP A 181 -40.89 -1.43 11.85
N GLU A 182 -41.39 -0.79 10.80
CA GLU A 182 -40.54 0.07 9.98
C GLU A 182 -39.92 1.16 10.86
N THR A 183 -38.60 1.26 10.81
CA THR A 183 -37.80 2.14 11.66
C THR A 183 -36.90 2.99 10.78
N ASN A 184 -36.98 4.31 10.93
CA ASN A 184 -36.07 5.23 10.27
C ASN A 184 -34.76 5.29 11.04
N TRP A 185 -33.66 4.93 10.39
CA TRP A 185 -32.32 5.08 10.91
C TRP A 185 -31.33 5.27 9.75
N SER A 186 -30.67 6.43 9.70
CA SER A 186 -29.66 6.74 8.68
C SER A 186 -28.30 6.98 9.33
N PRO A 187 -27.57 5.92 9.70
CA PRO A 187 -26.29 6.08 10.37
C PRO A 187 -25.25 6.73 9.45
N VAL A 188 -24.44 7.61 10.02
CA VAL A 188 -23.24 8.18 9.40
C VAL A 188 -22.06 7.86 10.29
N VAL A 189 -21.01 7.30 9.68
CA VAL A 189 -19.73 7.00 10.33
C VAL A 189 -18.72 8.04 9.86
N THR A 190 -18.30 8.91 10.76
CA THR A 190 -17.25 9.92 10.49
C THR A 190 -15.93 9.39 11.03
N MET A 191 -14.97 9.14 10.16
CA MET A 191 -13.70 8.52 10.51
C MET A 191 -12.57 9.56 10.55
N THR A 192 -11.90 9.70 11.69
CA THR A 192 -10.67 10.47 11.85
C THR A 192 -9.44 9.55 11.71
N THR A 193 -8.57 9.87 10.76
CA THR A 193 -7.47 9.00 10.31
C THR A 193 -6.11 9.52 10.75
N ALA A 194 -6.03 10.82 11.08
CA ALA A 194 -4.83 11.47 11.56
C ALA A 194 -5.18 12.66 12.48
N ILE A 195 -4.23 13.06 13.32
CA ILE A 195 -4.25 14.33 14.06
C ILE A 195 -3.00 15.10 13.68
N LYS A 196 -3.15 16.22 12.98
CA LYS A 196 -2.05 17.14 12.70
C LYS A 196 -2.00 18.24 13.77
N ILE A 197 -0.79 18.57 14.22
CA ILE A 197 -0.51 19.64 15.17
C ILE A 197 0.64 20.46 14.60
N GLU A 198 0.39 21.74 14.31
CA GLU A 198 1.44 22.66 13.89
C GLU A 198 2.43 22.86 15.05
N ALA A 199 3.72 22.88 14.78
CA ALA A 199 4.72 22.92 15.85
C ALA A 199 4.57 24.18 16.70
N GLU A 200 4.27 25.32 16.06
CA GLU A 200 4.06 26.61 16.70
C GLU A 200 2.73 26.73 17.46
N SER A 201 1.80 25.77 17.32
CA SER A 201 0.50 25.81 18.01
C SER A 201 0.58 25.33 19.47
N TYR A 202 1.77 25.39 20.09
CA TYR A 202 1.97 24.99 21.47
C TYR A 202 1.17 25.88 22.42
N ASN A 203 0.65 25.30 23.51
CA ASN A 203 0.02 26.02 24.61
C ASN A 203 1.05 26.61 25.59
N SER A 204 2.22 25.97 25.71
CA SER A 204 3.37 26.49 26.46
C SER A 204 4.67 25.91 25.89
N MET A 205 5.78 26.61 26.07
CA MET A 205 7.09 26.16 25.62
C MET A 205 8.23 26.69 26.50
N SER A 206 9.42 26.12 26.30
CA SER A 206 10.69 26.64 26.84
C SER A 206 11.78 26.50 25.79
N GLY A 207 12.60 27.54 25.62
CA GLY A 207 13.83 27.57 24.81
C GLY A 207 13.67 27.55 23.28
N VAL A 208 12.49 27.22 22.77
CA VAL A 208 12.23 27.17 21.34
C VAL A 208 11.86 28.55 20.74
N THR A 209 11.99 28.69 19.42
CA THR A 209 11.62 29.92 18.70
C THR A 209 10.80 29.59 17.45
N ALA A 210 9.66 30.26 17.29
CA ALA A 210 8.87 30.19 16.06
C ALA A 210 9.44 31.14 14.98
N ALA A 211 9.46 30.70 13.72
CA ALA A 211 9.90 31.49 12.58
C ALA A 211 9.10 31.12 11.33
N THR A 212 9.07 31.98 10.32
CA THR A 212 8.49 31.64 9.01
C THR A 212 9.22 30.43 8.41
N THR A 213 8.46 29.45 7.92
CA THR A 213 9.05 28.26 7.29
C THR A 213 9.35 28.47 5.82
N THR A 214 10.39 27.77 5.34
CA THR A 214 10.71 27.60 3.92
C THR A 214 10.07 26.35 3.31
N ASP A 215 9.35 25.57 4.11
CA ASP A 215 8.69 24.34 3.69
C ASP A 215 7.54 24.60 2.70
N THR A 216 7.16 23.55 1.98
CA THR A 216 5.99 23.54 1.11
C THR A 216 4.73 23.73 1.93
N GLY A 217 3.81 24.58 1.46
CA GLY A 217 2.61 24.98 2.21
C GLY A 217 2.78 26.26 3.05
N GLY A 218 4.03 26.71 3.28
CA GLY A 218 4.32 27.91 4.05
C GLY A 218 3.90 27.79 5.52
N GLY A 219 3.65 28.92 6.19
CA GLY A 219 3.31 28.98 7.61
C GLY A 219 4.52 29.28 8.49
N GLN A 220 4.53 28.72 9.71
CA GLN A 220 5.66 28.82 10.63
C GLN A 220 6.28 27.44 10.88
N GLN A 221 7.44 27.45 11.51
CA GLN A 221 8.13 26.29 12.06
C GLN A 221 8.65 26.69 13.45
N VAL A 222 8.98 25.69 14.26
CA VAL A 222 9.68 25.87 15.52
C VAL A 222 11.11 25.36 15.40
N GLY A 223 12.08 26.21 15.70
CA GLY A 223 13.51 25.87 15.77
C GLY A 223 14.09 26.12 17.16
N SER A 224 15.42 26.10 17.24
CA SER A 224 16.19 26.27 18.50
C SER A 224 15.84 25.24 19.59
N LEU A 225 15.27 24.09 19.21
CA LEU A 225 14.97 23.02 20.16
C LEU A 225 16.28 22.36 20.62
N ASP A 226 16.67 22.62 21.87
CA ASP A 226 17.83 22.00 22.52
C ASP A 226 17.43 20.94 23.55
N THR A 227 18.41 20.22 24.08
CA THR A 227 18.19 19.31 25.21
C THR A 227 17.61 20.07 26.41
N ASN A 228 16.50 19.55 26.95
CA ASN A 228 15.64 20.12 28.01
C ASN A 228 14.63 21.19 27.58
N ASP A 229 14.67 21.64 26.33
CA ASP A 229 13.61 22.50 25.77
C ASP A 229 12.37 21.67 25.46
N TYR A 230 11.22 22.34 25.36
CA TYR A 230 9.96 21.64 25.13
C TYR A 230 8.86 22.51 24.53
N MET A 231 7.89 21.83 23.93
CA MET A 231 6.59 22.34 23.52
C MET A 231 5.49 21.47 24.14
N VAL A 232 4.39 22.09 24.59
CA VAL A 232 3.24 21.40 25.19
C VAL A 232 1.98 21.65 24.38
N TYR A 233 1.24 20.59 24.06
CA TYR A 233 -0.04 20.64 23.37
C TYR A 233 -1.12 19.99 24.25
N ASN A 234 -2.14 20.76 24.62
CA ASN A 234 -3.15 20.31 25.57
C ASN A 234 -4.31 19.58 24.89
N ASN A 235 -4.91 18.62 25.61
CA ASN A 235 -6.15 17.94 25.23
C ASN A 235 -6.10 17.19 23.88
N VAL A 236 -4.98 16.54 23.57
CA VAL A 236 -4.86 15.70 22.37
C VAL A 236 -5.50 14.34 22.64
N ASN A 237 -6.49 13.96 21.82
CA ASN A 237 -7.21 12.70 21.96
C ASN A 237 -6.48 11.57 21.20
N LEU A 238 -5.78 10.70 21.93
CA LEU A 238 -5.04 9.56 21.41
C LEU A 238 -5.87 8.27 21.31
N SER A 239 -7.19 8.33 21.55
CA SER A 239 -8.02 7.11 21.59
C SER A 239 -8.10 6.36 20.25
N GLY A 240 -7.58 6.96 19.15
CA GLY A 240 -7.54 6.38 17.81
C GLY A 240 -6.45 5.36 17.58
N GLY A 241 -5.81 4.88 18.65
CA GLY A 241 -4.84 3.79 18.60
C GLY A 241 -3.62 4.10 17.72
N TYR A 242 -3.28 5.39 17.59
CA TYR A 242 -2.24 5.88 16.67
C TYR A 242 -0.95 5.08 16.82
N LYS A 243 -0.54 4.46 15.71
CA LYS A 243 0.65 3.60 15.63
C LYS A 243 1.92 4.37 15.34
N THR A 244 1.79 5.57 14.78
CA THR A 244 2.90 6.34 14.24
C THR A 244 2.81 7.82 14.54
N LEU A 245 3.98 8.39 14.82
CA LEU A 245 4.24 9.82 14.91
C LEU A 245 5.09 10.21 13.71
N GLU A 246 4.54 11.09 12.88
CA GLU A 246 5.23 11.76 11.80
C GLU A 246 5.64 13.15 12.30
N ALA A 247 6.85 13.60 11.94
CA ALA A 247 7.23 14.99 12.11
C ALA A 247 7.87 15.51 10.82
N ARG A 248 7.45 16.71 10.41
CA ARG A 248 8.00 17.41 9.26
C ARG A 248 9.17 18.27 9.73
N VAL A 249 10.38 17.80 9.46
CA VAL A 249 11.59 18.32 10.10
C VAL A 249 12.67 18.71 9.09
N ALA A 250 13.51 19.67 9.46
CA ALA A 250 14.75 19.99 8.78
C ALA A 250 15.92 19.97 9.77
N ALA A 251 17.01 19.27 9.42
CA ALA A 251 18.15 19.04 10.29
C ALA A 251 19.43 18.78 9.48
N THR A 252 20.59 19.12 10.04
CA THR A 252 21.90 18.97 9.38
C THR A 252 22.74 17.80 9.89
N ALA A 253 22.24 17.06 10.88
CA ALA A 253 22.92 15.91 11.46
C ALA A 253 21.92 14.83 11.90
N THR A 254 22.36 13.57 11.85
CA THR A 254 21.57 12.42 12.30
C THR A 254 21.92 12.11 13.76
N GLY A 255 20.91 11.77 14.56
CA GLY A 255 21.12 11.24 15.92
C GLY A 255 20.63 12.14 17.05
N ASN A 256 20.34 13.41 16.77
CA ASN A 256 19.66 14.29 17.73
C ASN A 256 18.26 13.76 18.02
N LYS A 257 17.77 13.97 19.25
CA LYS A 257 16.53 13.32 19.72
C LYS A 257 15.62 14.28 20.45
N PHE A 258 14.33 14.14 20.15
CA PHE A 258 13.25 14.58 21.02
C PHE A 258 12.33 13.41 21.34
N GLU A 259 11.58 13.54 22.42
CA GLU A 259 10.59 12.56 22.84
C GLU A 259 9.22 13.20 22.88
N VAL A 260 8.19 12.40 22.60
CA VAL A 260 6.80 12.75 22.88
C VAL A 260 6.36 12.03 24.15
N ARG A 261 5.92 12.81 25.13
CA ARG A 261 5.58 12.35 26.49
C ARG A 261 4.14 12.74 26.85
N LEU A 262 3.52 11.94 27.71
CA LEU A 262 2.18 12.20 28.22
C LEU A 262 2.21 12.99 29.54
N ASP A 263 1.36 14.01 29.62
CA ASP A 263 0.90 14.73 30.82
C ASP A 263 1.95 15.51 31.65
N SER A 264 3.25 15.20 31.52
CA SER A 264 4.34 15.98 32.14
C SER A 264 5.68 15.77 31.44
N LEU A 265 6.67 16.63 31.74
CA LEU A 265 8.05 16.53 31.24
C LEU A 265 8.81 15.25 31.65
N THR A 266 8.29 14.54 32.66
CA THR A 266 8.81 13.27 33.17
C THR A 266 7.81 12.13 33.02
N GLY A 267 6.68 12.37 32.34
CA GLY A 267 5.65 11.38 32.13
C GLY A 267 6.05 10.29 31.14
N PRO A 268 5.17 9.30 30.91
CA PRO A 268 5.42 8.19 30.00
C PRO A 268 5.85 8.69 28.61
N VAL A 269 6.94 8.14 28.07
CA VAL A 269 7.36 8.35 26.68
C VAL A 269 6.52 7.46 25.79
N ILE A 270 5.89 8.07 24.78
CA ILE A 270 5.10 7.33 23.79
C ILE A 270 5.82 7.22 22.45
N SER A 271 6.79 8.08 22.17
CA SER A 271 7.67 7.95 21.02
C SER A 271 9.00 8.65 21.30
N THR A 272 10.10 8.02 20.88
CA THR A 272 11.44 8.63 20.87
C THR A 272 11.82 8.86 19.41
N PHE A 273 11.89 10.13 19.03
CA PHE A 273 12.15 10.55 17.67
C PHE A 273 13.64 10.81 17.50
N THR A 274 14.34 9.94 16.77
CA THR A 274 15.73 10.20 16.37
C THR A 274 15.73 10.88 15.02
N VAL A 275 16.14 12.15 14.99
CA VAL A 275 16.12 12.97 13.78
C VAL A 275 17.20 12.50 12.82
N ALA A 276 16.82 12.25 11.57
CA ALA A 276 17.72 11.99 10.46
C ALA A 276 18.10 13.30 9.76
N ASN A 277 19.31 13.35 9.19
CA ASN A 277 19.83 14.51 8.49
C ASN A 277 19.14 14.72 7.12
N THR A 278 18.54 15.90 6.96
CA THR A 278 17.84 16.35 5.75
C THR A 278 18.69 17.24 4.84
N ASP A 279 20.00 17.30 5.07
CA ASP A 279 21.06 18.08 4.41
C ASP A 279 21.11 19.57 4.78
N SER A 280 20.01 20.20 5.19
CA SER A 280 19.96 21.64 5.44
C SER A 280 18.84 22.01 6.41
N TRP A 281 19.01 23.13 7.12
CA TRP A 281 17.99 23.74 7.98
C TRP A 281 16.72 24.21 7.27
N ASN A 282 16.72 24.21 5.94
CA ASN A 282 15.61 24.61 5.08
C ASN A 282 15.12 23.48 4.16
N THR A 283 15.71 22.29 4.26
CA THR A 283 15.26 21.12 3.49
C THR A 283 14.42 20.27 4.42
N PHE A 284 13.10 20.36 4.26
CA PHE A 284 12.16 19.64 5.09
C PHE A 284 11.86 18.25 4.54
N GLU A 285 11.78 17.29 5.44
CA GLU A 285 11.37 15.92 5.15
C GLU A 285 10.41 15.44 6.24
N THR A 286 9.41 14.66 5.85
CA THR A 286 8.56 13.96 6.82
C THR A 286 9.29 12.71 7.29
N GLN A 287 9.49 12.60 8.60
CA GLN A 287 10.12 11.45 9.23
C GLN A 287 9.13 10.77 10.17
N THR A 288 9.14 9.44 10.19
CA THR A 288 8.13 8.64 10.89
C THR A 288 8.77 7.75 11.95
N TRP A 289 8.18 7.73 13.14
CA TRP A 289 8.56 6.86 14.25
C TRP A 289 7.34 6.17 14.85
N PRO A 290 7.49 4.94 15.38
CA PRO A 290 6.39 4.25 16.04
C PRO A 290 5.97 4.97 17.32
N ILE A 291 4.70 4.79 17.67
CA ILE A 291 4.11 5.15 18.96
C ILE A 291 3.90 3.87 19.76
N ALA A 292 4.19 3.92 21.07
CA ALA A 292 3.85 2.85 21.99
C ALA A 292 2.33 2.65 22.02
N GLY A 293 1.85 1.47 21.59
CA GLY A 293 0.43 1.18 21.37
C GLY A 293 -0.49 1.24 22.59
N SER A 294 0.04 1.53 23.79
CA SER A 294 -0.75 1.77 25.00
C SER A 294 -1.21 3.23 25.19
N ALA A 295 -0.79 4.14 24.32
CA ALA A 295 -1.14 5.56 24.42
C ALA A 295 -2.56 5.82 23.89
N THR A 296 -3.55 5.84 24.79
CA THR A 296 -4.98 6.05 24.45
C THR A 296 -5.63 7.03 25.42
N GLY A 297 -6.68 7.73 25.01
CA GLY A 297 -7.37 8.73 25.84
C GLY A 297 -6.91 10.15 25.55
N THR A 298 -7.45 11.13 26.28
CA THR A 298 -7.10 12.55 26.11
C THR A 298 -5.95 12.93 27.03
N HIS A 299 -4.86 13.44 26.46
CA HIS A 299 -3.62 13.77 27.18
C HIS A 299 -3.07 15.13 26.78
N ASN A 300 -2.20 15.69 27.62
CA ASN A 300 -1.30 16.75 27.18
C ASN A 300 -0.04 16.11 26.59
N LEU A 301 0.36 16.50 25.38
CA LEU A 301 1.57 16.02 24.74
C LEU A 301 2.72 16.99 24.99
N TYR A 302 3.83 16.44 25.48
CA TYR A 302 5.09 17.15 25.65
C TYR A 302 6.08 16.68 24.59
N VAL A 303 6.43 17.55 23.65
CA VAL A 303 7.56 17.34 22.73
C VAL A 303 8.80 17.93 23.40
N LYS A 304 9.72 17.08 23.87
CA LYS A 304 10.86 17.47 24.70
C LYS A 304 12.17 17.08 24.03
N GLY A 305 13.09 18.03 23.88
CA GLY A 305 14.45 17.75 23.44
C GLY A 305 15.21 16.97 24.51
N VAL A 306 15.88 15.86 24.12
CA VAL A 306 16.57 14.97 25.08
C VAL A 306 18.01 14.66 24.72
N SER A 307 18.43 14.91 23.48
CA SER A 307 19.82 14.74 23.07
C SER A 307 20.16 15.66 21.91
N GLY A 308 21.23 16.45 22.06
CA GLY A 308 21.74 17.38 21.05
C GLY A 308 21.37 18.84 21.30
N SER A 309 21.94 19.71 20.48
CA SER A 309 21.60 21.13 20.36
C SER A 309 21.22 21.43 18.91
N GLY A 310 20.21 22.26 18.67
CA GLY A 310 19.57 22.40 17.37
C GLY A 310 19.10 21.03 16.91
N ILE A 311 18.14 20.43 17.61
CA ILE A 311 17.69 19.08 17.31
C ILE A 311 17.09 19.01 15.91
N ALA A 312 16.18 19.93 15.60
CA ALA A 312 15.59 20.14 14.27
C ALA A 312 14.84 21.48 14.22
N ASN A 313 14.61 21.98 13.02
CA ASN A 313 13.42 22.81 12.76
C ASN A 313 12.24 21.87 12.54
N ILE A 314 11.11 22.09 13.22
CA ILE A 314 9.91 21.26 13.15
C ILE A 314 8.77 22.14 12.62
N ASN A 315 8.16 21.76 11.50
CA ASN A 315 6.99 22.45 10.95
C ASN A 315 5.71 21.96 11.63
N TRP A 316 5.48 20.65 11.60
CA TRP A 316 4.33 20.03 12.26
C TRP A 316 4.67 18.61 12.74
N ILE A 317 3.87 18.13 13.68
CA ILE A 317 3.78 16.71 14.03
C ILE A 317 2.40 16.17 13.63
N ARG A 318 2.33 14.89 13.25
CA ARG A 318 1.08 14.23 12.88
C ARG A 318 1.04 12.82 13.43
N LEU A 319 -0.05 12.48 14.09
CA LEU A 319 -0.31 11.13 14.57
C LEU A 319 -1.11 10.38 13.51
N THR A 320 -0.67 9.20 13.10
CA THR A 320 -1.32 8.38 12.06
C THR A 320 -1.41 6.92 12.49
N ASN A 321 -2.17 6.13 11.72
CA ASN A 321 -2.28 4.67 11.87
C ASN A 321 -1.58 3.89 10.76
N ASN A 322 -0.73 4.58 10.00
CA ASN A 322 0.10 3.95 8.98
C ASN A 322 1.18 3.10 9.64
N ASN A 323 1.79 2.21 8.87
CA ASN A 323 3.00 1.54 9.30
C ASN A 323 4.16 2.54 9.39
N SER A 324 5.01 2.41 10.42
CA SER A 324 6.18 3.28 10.57
C SER A 324 7.23 3.06 9.48
N ARG A 325 7.22 1.85 8.89
CA ARG A 325 8.05 1.41 7.76
C ARG A 325 7.27 0.39 6.95
N GLY A 326 7.54 0.30 5.66
CA GLY A 326 6.81 -0.55 4.73
C GLY A 326 5.43 -0.02 4.38
N ALA A 327 4.78 -0.70 3.44
CA ALA A 327 3.47 -0.32 2.94
C ALA A 327 2.38 -0.60 3.96
N THR A 328 1.39 0.30 4.02
CA THR A 328 0.14 0.14 4.75
C THR A 328 -0.92 -0.39 3.78
N MET A 329 -1.35 -1.62 3.98
CA MET A 329 -2.25 -2.35 3.08
C MET A 329 -3.61 -2.64 3.73
N PRO A 330 -4.71 -2.72 2.96
CA PRO A 330 -6.05 -3.01 3.49
C PRO A 330 -6.27 -4.49 3.83
N PHE A 331 -5.31 -5.36 3.51
CA PHE A 331 -5.34 -6.77 3.86
C PHE A 331 -4.53 -7.07 5.12
N THR A 332 -4.67 -8.28 5.66
CA THR A 332 -3.71 -8.81 6.64
C THR A 332 -3.30 -10.20 6.28
N THR A 333 -1.99 -10.38 6.39
CA THR A 333 -1.26 -11.60 6.17
C THR A 333 -1.30 -12.46 7.42
N TYR A 334 -1.58 -13.74 7.21
CA TYR A 334 -1.47 -14.79 8.22
C TYR A 334 -0.47 -15.82 7.71
N GLU A 335 0.73 -15.81 8.30
CA GLU A 335 1.79 -16.77 7.97
C GLU A 335 1.37 -18.19 8.38
N ALA A 336 1.65 -19.17 7.52
CA ALA A 336 1.22 -20.56 7.72
C ALA A 336 1.99 -21.23 8.86
N GLU A 337 3.28 -20.95 9.00
CA GLU A 337 4.11 -21.49 10.08
C GLU A 337 3.74 -20.94 11.47
N SER A 338 2.96 -19.86 11.53
CA SER A 338 2.40 -19.31 12.77
C SER A 338 1.01 -19.84 13.09
N ALA A 339 0.44 -20.69 12.21
CA ALA A 339 -0.89 -21.24 12.36
C ALA A 339 -0.93 -22.49 13.25
N THR A 340 -2.14 -22.97 13.56
CA THR A 340 -2.33 -24.30 14.16
C THR A 340 -2.23 -25.38 13.08
N LEU A 341 -1.25 -26.26 13.19
CA LEU A 341 -1.08 -27.41 12.29
C LEU A 341 -1.91 -28.61 12.77
N GLY A 342 -2.42 -29.40 11.82
CA GLY A 342 -3.25 -30.57 12.09
C GLY A 342 -2.92 -31.75 11.18
N GLY A 343 -3.34 -32.94 11.59
CA GLY A 343 -3.28 -34.15 10.76
C GLY A 343 -1.90 -34.72 10.46
N GLY A 344 -0.82 -34.15 11.01
CA GLY A 344 0.56 -34.55 10.72
C GLY A 344 1.37 -33.50 9.94
N ALA A 345 0.73 -32.42 9.49
CA ALA A 345 1.36 -31.35 8.73
C ALA A 345 2.65 -30.85 9.39
N THR A 346 3.67 -30.60 8.58
CA THR A 346 5.00 -30.17 9.03
C THR A 346 5.37 -28.82 8.42
N THR A 347 6.31 -28.11 9.02
CA THR A 347 6.94 -26.96 8.38
C THR A 347 8.16 -27.40 7.59
N ASN A 348 8.36 -26.84 6.40
CA ASN A 348 9.56 -27.02 5.57
C ASN A 348 9.97 -28.49 5.33
N ASN A 349 9.29 -29.18 4.40
CA ASN A 349 9.60 -30.57 4.06
C ASN A 349 10.61 -30.73 2.91
N ASP A 350 11.58 -29.80 2.76
CA ASP A 350 12.66 -29.94 1.77
C ASP A 350 14.07 -29.67 2.32
N THR A 351 15.05 -30.37 1.75
CA THR A 351 16.46 -30.24 2.10
C THR A 351 17.18 -29.09 1.39
N ALA A 352 16.52 -28.31 0.49
CA ALA A 352 16.97 -26.99 0.00
C ALA A 352 15.94 -26.28 -0.93
N LYS A 353 16.09 -24.95 -1.05
CA LYS A 353 15.52 -23.95 -1.98
C LYS A 353 14.11 -23.37 -1.78
N LYS A 354 13.00 -24.11 -1.59
CA LYS A 354 11.66 -23.47 -1.61
C LYS A 354 11.46 -22.50 -0.45
N LYS A 355 11.88 -22.88 0.75
CA LYS A 355 11.83 -21.99 1.91
C LYS A 355 12.52 -20.64 1.66
N LEU A 356 13.51 -20.58 0.76
CA LEU A 356 14.24 -19.34 0.47
C LEU A 356 13.42 -18.32 -0.33
N ALA A 357 12.39 -18.80 -1.04
CA ALA A 357 11.42 -17.98 -1.73
C ALA A 357 10.10 -17.85 -0.94
N ALA A 358 10.02 -18.37 0.29
CA ALA A 358 8.85 -18.27 1.16
C ALA A 358 8.88 -16.97 1.98
N SER A 359 7.71 -16.45 2.36
CA SER A 359 7.63 -15.40 3.36
C SER A 359 8.20 -15.93 4.67
N GLY A 360 8.84 -15.07 5.45
CA GLY A 360 9.49 -15.46 6.70
C GLY A 360 10.57 -16.56 6.56
N LYS A 361 10.95 -16.94 5.34
CA LYS A 361 11.78 -18.11 5.00
C LYS A 361 11.21 -19.45 5.49
N SER A 362 9.89 -19.59 5.57
CA SER A 362 9.22 -20.82 6.05
C SER A 362 7.87 -21.04 5.39
N TYR A 363 7.41 -22.29 5.31
CA TYR A 363 6.07 -22.64 4.84
C TYR A 363 5.57 -23.92 5.52
N VAL A 364 4.28 -24.22 5.41
CA VAL A 364 3.66 -25.47 5.85
C VAL A 364 3.49 -26.43 4.68
N HIS A 365 3.91 -27.68 4.88
CA HIS A 365 3.81 -28.76 3.91
C HIS A 365 2.68 -29.73 4.27
N LEU A 366 1.86 -30.07 3.28
CA LEU A 366 0.76 -31.03 3.35
C LEU A 366 0.97 -32.12 2.29
N ASP A 367 1.34 -33.34 2.67
CA ASP A 367 1.55 -34.48 1.77
C ASP A 367 0.65 -35.69 2.06
N ALA A 368 -0.04 -35.71 3.21
CA ALA A 368 -0.99 -36.76 3.57
C ALA A 368 -2.43 -36.26 3.70
N THR A 369 -3.40 -37.16 3.44
CA THR A 369 -4.82 -36.85 3.66
C THR A 369 -5.10 -36.56 5.13
N GLY A 370 -5.78 -35.45 5.40
CA GLY A 370 -6.12 -34.98 6.75
C GLY A 370 -5.17 -33.92 7.29
N GLU A 371 -4.00 -33.71 6.64
CA GLU A 371 -3.08 -32.64 7.02
C GLU A 371 -3.64 -31.27 6.71
N SER A 372 -3.43 -30.33 7.64
CA SER A 372 -4.03 -29.01 7.56
C SER A 372 -3.24 -27.90 8.24
N VAL A 373 -3.53 -26.67 7.84
CA VAL A 373 -3.10 -25.42 8.47
C VAL A 373 -4.35 -24.57 8.79
N GLN A 374 -4.46 -24.09 10.03
CA GLN A 374 -5.65 -23.38 10.52
C GLN A 374 -5.31 -22.10 11.29
N TRP A 375 -6.02 -21.01 10.95
CA TRP A 375 -5.95 -19.71 11.61
C TRP A 375 -7.29 -19.32 12.24
N THR A 376 -7.23 -18.42 13.21
CA THR A 376 -8.41 -17.68 13.70
C THR A 376 -8.37 -16.28 13.09
N ASN A 377 -9.40 -15.94 12.33
CA ASN A 377 -9.52 -14.65 11.68
C ASN A 377 -10.10 -13.61 12.64
N VAL A 378 -9.62 -12.37 12.55
CA VAL A 378 -10.02 -11.27 13.45
C VAL A 378 -10.86 -10.20 12.77
N ARG A 379 -11.16 -10.33 11.47
CA ARG A 379 -11.90 -9.32 10.68
C ARG A 379 -12.90 -9.94 9.72
N ASP A 380 -13.78 -9.16 9.14
CA ASP A 380 -14.54 -9.67 8.00
C ASP A 380 -13.68 -9.66 6.73
N ALA A 381 -13.88 -10.63 5.84
CA ALA A 381 -13.17 -10.73 4.56
C ALA A 381 -14.06 -11.36 3.48
N ASN A 382 -14.00 -10.79 2.28
CA ASN A 382 -14.67 -11.31 1.07
C ASN A 382 -13.67 -11.67 -0.06
N ARG A 383 -12.38 -11.50 0.22
CA ARG A 383 -11.25 -11.88 -0.62
C ARG A 383 -10.18 -12.56 0.22
N MET A 384 -9.64 -13.64 -0.33
CA MET A 384 -8.48 -14.34 0.21
C MET A 384 -7.46 -14.51 -0.89
N ILE A 385 -6.21 -14.14 -0.63
CA ILE A 385 -5.07 -14.54 -1.46
C ILE A 385 -4.39 -15.70 -0.73
N VAL A 386 -4.10 -16.79 -1.44
CA VAL A 386 -3.28 -17.88 -0.91
C VAL A 386 -1.96 -17.86 -1.66
N ARG A 387 -0.85 -17.78 -0.93
CA ARG A 387 0.48 -18.01 -1.50
C ARG A 387 0.86 -19.48 -1.32
N TYR A 388 1.08 -20.16 -2.44
CA TYR A 388 1.16 -21.63 -2.45
C TYR A 388 2.21 -22.14 -3.43
N SER A 389 2.60 -23.39 -3.21
CA SER A 389 3.43 -24.20 -4.10
C SER A 389 2.79 -25.58 -4.26
N ILE A 390 2.78 -26.11 -5.49
CA ILE A 390 2.33 -27.48 -5.80
C ILE A 390 3.30 -28.13 -6.81
N PRO A 391 3.24 -29.45 -7.06
CA PRO A 391 4.13 -30.09 -8.03
C PRO A 391 4.14 -29.39 -9.40
N GLN A 392 5.33 -29.23 -9.99
CA GLN A 392 5.49 -28.57 -11.29
C GLN A 392 4.69 -29.29 -12.39
N ASN A 393 4.14 -28.50 -13.32
CA ASN A 393 3.30 -28.97 -14.44
C ASN A 393 2.04 -29.73 -14.00
N THR A 394 1.50 -29.40 -12.83
CA THR A 394 0.22 -29.92 -12.34
C THR A 394 -0.78 -28.81 -12.03
N SER A 395 -2.05 -29.20 -12.00
CA SER A 395 -3.15 -28.42 -11.45
C SER A 395 -4.01 -29.36 -10.60
N GLY A 396 -4.63 -28.84 -9.55
CA GLY A 396 -5.46 -29.62 -8.64
C GLY A 396 -6.21 -28.72 -7.68
N THR A 397 -6.77 -29.31 -6.62
CA THR A 397 -7.55 -28.56 -5.65
C THR A 397 -7.07 -28.76 -4.22
N LEU A 398 -7.33 -27.80 -3.33
CA LEU A 398 -7.12 -27.91 -1.89
C LEU A 398 -8.37 -27.47 -1.14
N ALA A 399 -8.81 -28.22 -0.12
CA ALA A 399 -10.06 -27.93 0.56
C ALA A 399 -9.94 -26.71 1.51
N LEU A 400 -10.87 -25.76 1.39
CA LEU A 400 -11.09 -24.67 2.33
C LEU A 400 -12.25 -25.02 3.26
N TYR A 401 -11.98 -24.95 4.56
CA TYR A 401 -12.96 -25.05 5.63
C TYR A 401 -13.08 -23.72 6.38
N VAL A 402 -14.31 -23.36 6.74
CA VAL A 402 -14.60 -22.24 7.64
C VAL A 402 -15.44 -22.76 8.79
N ASN A 403 -15.01 -22.53 10.03
CA ASN A 403 -15.67 -23.04 11.24
C ASN A 403 -15.91 -24.55 11.22
N GLY A 404 -14.92 -25.31 10.71
CA GLY A 404 -14.99 -26.77 10.59
C GLY A 404 -15.89 -27.28 9.46
N VAL A 405 -16.59 -26.40 8.72
CA VAL A 405 -17.45 -26.78 7.59
C VAL A 405 -16.71 -26.55 6.28
N LYS A 406 -16.66 -27.56 5.40
CA LYS A 406 -16.07 -27.42 4.06
C LYS A 406 -16.86 -26.40 3.26
N ARG A 407 -16.18 -25.38 2.73
CA ARG A 407 -16.79 -24.29 1.95
C ARG A 407 -16.60 -24.51 0.45
N GLN A 408 -15.36 -24.75 0.03
CA GLN A 408 -15.03 -24.95 -1.38
C GLN A 408 -13.70 -25.70 -1.52
N ASP A 409 -13.47 -26.28 -2.69
CA ASP A 409 -12.16 -26.74 -3.11
C ASP A 409 -11.49 -25.62 -3.93
N LEU A 410 -10.33 -25.15 -3.47
CA LEU A 410 -9.55 -24.08 -4.10
C LEU A 410 -8.78 -24.64 -5.30
N SER A 411 -9.08 -24.18 -6.51
CA SER A 411 -8.34 -24.56 -7.72
C SER A 411 -6.98 -23.90 -7.77
N LEU A 412 -5.92 -24.71 -7.89
CA LEU A 412 -4.52 -24.30 -7.90
C LEU A 412 -3.83 -24.80 -9.17
N THR A 413 -2.88 -24.03 -9.69
CA THR A 413 -2.09 -24.40 -10.87
C THR A 413 -0.62 -24.02 -10.71
N SER A 414 0.28 -24.88 -11.17
CA SER A 414 1.73 -24.63 -11.09
C SER A 414 2.27 -23.75 -12.22
N THR A 415 1.40 -23.26 -13.12
CA THR A 415 1.76 -22.46 -14.30
C THR A 415 2.73 -21.32 -13.98
N PHE A 416 2.54 -20.63 -12.85
CA PHE A 416 3.37 -19.48 -12.45
C PHE A 416 4.19 -19.73 -11.17
N ASN A 417 4.12 -20.94 -10.58
CA ASN A 417 4.90 -21.29 -9.40
C ASN A 417 6.41 -21.31 -9.71
N TYR A 418 6.80 -21.72 -10.91
CA TYR A 418 8.17 -22.00 -11.28
C TYR A 418 8.57 -21.18 -12.49
N ASP A 419 9.83 -20.76 -12.53
CA ASP A 419 10.42 -20.19 -13.73
C ASP A 419 10.74 -21.34 -14.70
N THR A 420 10.20 -21.27 -15.91
CA THR A 420 10.33 -22.34 -16.92
C THR A 420 11.56 -22.16 -17.83
N ALA A 421 12.37 -21.12 -17.64
CA ALA A 421 13.56 -20.89 -18.44
C ALA A 421 14.51 -22.11 -18.41
N PRO A 422 14.94 -22.65 -19.57
CA PRO A 422 15.82 -23.82 -19.62
C PRO A 422 17.15 -23.59 -18.88
N GLY A 423 17.54 -24.56 -18.03
CA GLY A 423 18.80 -24.50 -17.28
C GLY A 423 18.82 -23.52 -16.11
N ASN A 424 17.68 -22.92 -15.78
CA ASN A 424 17.58 -21.96 -14.70
C ASN A 424 17.70 -22.61 -13.32
N SER A 425 18.37 -21.93 -12.39
CA SER A 425 18.63 -22.38 -11.02
C SER A 425 18.01 -21.49 -9.95
N TYR A 426 17.19 -20.49 -10.33
CA TYR A 426 16.46 -19.61 -9.40
C TYR A 426 15.54 -20.40 -8.47
N VAL A 427 15.22 -19.82 -7.30
CA VAL A 427 14.43 -20.49 -6.26
C VAL A 427 12.92 -20.26 -6.38
N ARG A 428 12.45 -19.72 -7.52
CA ARG A 428 11.01 -19.48 -7.77
C ARG A 428 10.24 -20.78 -7.61
N SER A 429 9.31 -20.80 -6.65
CA SER A 429 8.55 -22.00 -6.30
C SER A 429 7.13 -21.73 -5.79
N PHE A 430 6.74 -20.46 -5.66
CA PHE A 430 5.44 -20.05 -5.14
C PHE A 430 4.72 -19.16 -6.14
N ASP A 431 3.40 -19.16 -6.06
CA ASP A 431 2.50 -18.23 -6.74
C ASP A 431 1.42 -17.78 -5.77
N ASP A 432 0.74 -16.70 -6.11
CA ASP A 432 -0.32 -16.07 -5.35
C ASP A 432 -1.62 -16.20 -6.12
N LYS A 433 -2.65 -16.79 -5.50
CA LYS A 433 -3.97 -16.91 -6.11
C LYS A 433 -5.06 -16.32 -5.24
N ASP A 434 -5.86 -15.46 -5.85
CA ASP A 434 -7.04 -14.88 -5.25
C ASP A 434 -8.30 -15.74 -5.36
N PHE A 435 -9.11 -15.70 -4.30
CA PHE A 435 -10.39 -16.38 -4.17
C PHE A 435 -11.45 -15.45 -3.59
N ALA A 436 -12.66 -15.54 -4.13
CA ALA A 436 -13.85 -15.02 -3.47
C ALA A 436 -14.22 -15.95 -2.31
N ILE A 437 -14.48 -15.35 -1.15
CA ILE A 437 -14.84 -16.03 0.10
C ILE A 437 -15.88 -15.18 0.84
N ASP A 438 -16.46 -15.71 1.91
CA ASP A 438 -17.20 -14.94 2.91
C ASP A 438 -16.82 -15.47 4.29
N ILE A 439 -16.03 -14.67 5.01
CA ILE A 439 -15.50 -14.98 6.34
C ILE A 439 -15.79 -13.80 7.26
N ASN A 440 -16.27 -14.09 8.46
CA ASN A 440 -16.51 -13.10 9.49
C ASN A 440 -15.37 -13.05 10.51
N ALA A 441 -15.26 -11.94 11.23
CA ALA A 441 -14.39 -11.83 12.39
C ALA A 441 -14.73 -12.92 13.42
N GLY A 442 -13.73 -13.62 13.91
CA GLY A 442 -13.85 -14.75 14.84
C GLY A 442 -13.94 -16.11 14.16
N ASP A 443 -14.15 -16.17 12.84
CA ASP A 443 -14.19 -17.44 12.12
C ASP A 443 -12.80 -18.13 12.14
N THR A 444 -12.81 -19.47 12.18
CA THR A 444 -11.61 -20.26 11.90
C THR A 444 -11.52 -20.58 10.42
N ILE A 445 -10.33 -20.46 9.84
CA ILE A 445 -10.04 -20.73 8.43
C ILE A 445 -9.04 -21.86 8.37
N LYS A 446 -9.36 -22.94 7.67
CA LYS A 446 -8.48 -24.09 7.54
C LYS A 446 -8.32 -24.50 6.08
N LEU A 447 -7.07 -24.63 5.64
CA LEU A 447 -6.72 -25.29 4.38
C LEU A 447 -6.29 -26.72 4.70
N GLN A 448 -6.87 -27.71 4.02
CA GLN A 448 -6.66 -29.12 4.31
C GLN A 448 -6.57 -29.96 3.04
N LYS A 449 -5.65 -30.93 3.03
CA LYS A 449 -5.59 -31.96 1.99
C LYS A 449 -6.61 -33.06 2.28
N ASP A 450 -7.77 -33.03 1.63
CA ASP A 450 -8.78 -34.09 1.69
C ASP A 450 -8.41 -35.27 0.78
N SER A 451 -9.14 -36.38 0.90
CA SER A 451 -8.97 -37.56 0.03
C SER A 451 -9.24 -37.27 -1.45
N GLY A 452 -10.06 -36.26 -1.75
CA GLY A 452 -10.33 -35.78 -3.11
C GLY A 452 -9.25 -34.83 -3.67
N ASN A 453 -8.32 -34.35 -2.84
CA ASN A 453 -7.26 -33.44 -3.26
C ASN A 453 -6.02 -34.25 -3.69
N GLY A 454 -5.98 -34.60 -4.97
CA GLY A 454 -5.10 -35.64 -5.53
C GLY A 454 -3.64 -35.29 -5.81
N LEU A 455 -3.19 -34.05 -5.57
CA LEU A 455 -1.78 -33.71 -5.80
C LEU A 455 -0.88 -34.36 -4.75
N ALA A 456 0.36 -34.69 -5.11
CA ALA A 456 1.29 -35.37 -4.20
C ALA A 456 1.54 -34.57 -2.92
N TRP A 457 1.58 -33.24 -3.01
CA TRP A 457 1.79 -32.35 -1.87
C TRP A 457 1.30 -30.93 -2.16
N TYR A 458 1.16 -30.14 -1.10
CA TYR A 458 0.86 -28.70 -1.12
C TYR A 458 1.78 -27.98 -0.15
N GLY A 459 2.44 -26.91 -0.60
CA GLY A 459 3.14 -25.96 0.25
C GLY A 459 2.29 -24.71 0.44
N ILE A 460 1.98 -24.35 1.68
CA ILE A 460 1.21 -23.15 2.05
C ILE A 460 2.13 -22.20 2.77
N ASP A 461 2.35 -21.02 2.20
CA ASP A 461 3.20 -19.98 2.78
C ASP A 461 2.37 -19.06 3.68
N LEU A 462 1.30 -18.47 3.12
CA LEU A 462 0.45 -17.54 3.84
C LEU A 462 -0.94 -17.44 3.21
N ILE A 463 -1.85 -16.79 3.96
CA ILE A 463 -3.07 -16.20 3.39
C ILE A 463 -3.13 -14.70 3.67
N ASP A 464 -3.59 -13.92 2.70
CA ASP A 464 -4.01 -12.52 2.92
C ASP A 464 -5.53 -12.42 2.91
N LEU A 465 -6.10 -11.77 3.92
CA LEU A 465 -7.55 -11.54 4.02
C LEU A 465 -7.89 -10.06 3.88
N GLU A 466 -8.86 -9.78 3.02
CA GLU A 466 -9.33 -8.43 2.71
C GLU A 466 -10.85 -8.39 2.54
N THR A 467 -11.46 -7.27 2.95
CA THR A 467 -12.80 -6.90 2.49
C THR A 467 -12.69 -5.91 1.35
N ALA A 468 -12.85 -6.39 0.12
CA ALA A 468 -13.01 -5.55 -1.05
C ALA A 468 -14.34 -4.78 -0.97
N ALA A 469 -14.25 -3.44 -1.07
CA ALA A 469 -15.41 -2.57 -1.25
C ALA A 469 -16.10 -2.83 -2.60
N ALA A 470 -17.35 -2.39 -2.77
CA ALA A 470 -18.05 -2.51 -4.05
C ALA A 470 -17.25 -1.93 -5.24
N PRO A 471 -17.52 -2.40 -6.47
CA PRO A 471 -16.97 -1.76 -7.65
C PRO A 471 -17.29 -0.27 -7.67
N ILE A 472 -16.27 0.55 -7.97
CA ILE A 472 -16.40 1.99 -8.10
C ILE A 472 -17.35 2.30 -9.27
N ALA A 473 -18.21 3.31 -9.12
CA ALA A 473 -19.06 3.79 -10.20
C ALA A 473 -18.29 4.72 -11.13
N MET A 474 -18.66 4.75 -12.42
CA MET A 474 -18.04 5.65 -13.40
C MET A 474 -18.12 7.11 -12.94
N PRO A 475 -16.98 7.82 -12.78
CA PRO A 475 -17.00 9.23 -12.41
C PRO A 475 -17.56 10.12 -13.53
N ALA A 476 -17.99 11.33 -13.17
CA ALA A 476 -18.27 12.36 -14.16
C ALA A 476 -17.01 12.67 -15.00
N ASN A 477 -17.20 13.09 -16.25
CA ASN A 477 -16.14 13.39 -17.23
C ASN A 477 -15.36 12.17 -17.77
N TYR A 478 -15.91 10.96 -17.63
CA TYR A 478 -15.34 9.74 -18.21
C TYR A 478 -16.16 9.20 -19.39
N ILE A 479 -15.47 8.51 -20.30
CA ILE A 479 -16.04 7.70 -21.37
C ILE A 479 -15.78 6.23 -21.04
N SER A 480 -16.83 5.41 -21.03
CA SER A 480 -16.70 3.96 -20.82
C SER A 480 -16.22 3.26 -22.08
N VAL A 481 -15.24 2.35 -21.94
CA VAL A 481 -14.79 1.47 -23.04
C VAL A 481 -15.90 0.56 -23.57
N LYS A 482 -16.93 0.26 -22.77
CA LYS A 482 -18.09 -0.56 -23.17
C LYS A 482 -19.17 0.23 -23.92
N SER A 483 -19.17 1.56 -23.83
CA SER A 483 -20.20 2.37 -24.49
C SER A 483 -19.98 2.39 -26.00
N ALA A 484 -21.07 2.42 -26.77
CA ALA A 484 -20.99 2.68 -28.20
C ALA A 484 -20.30 4.04 -28.47
N PRO A 485 -19.44 4.16 -29.50
CA PRO A 485 -19.18 3.16 -30.55
C PRO A 485 -18.01 2.18 -30.26
N TYR A 486 -17.37 2.24 -29.08
CA TYR A 486 -16.16 1.47 -28.80
C TYR A 486 -16.46 -0.01 -28.55
N ASN A 487 -17.52 -0.29 -27.78
CA ASN A 487 -18.08 -1.62 -27.58
C ASN A 487 -17.07 -2.70 -27.10
N ALA A 488 -16.12 -2.34 -26.23
CA ALA A 488 -15.32 -3.36 -25.55
C ALA A 488 -16.24 -4.34 -24.81
N VAL A 489 -15.95 -5.63 -24.91
CA VAL A 489 -16.77 -6.73 -24.39
C VAL A 489 -16.44 -6.99 -22.93
N GLY A 490 -15.15 -7.08 -22.58
CA GLY A 490 -14.69 -7.31 -21.21
C GLY A 490 -15.15 -8.63 -20.61
N ASN A 491 -15.16 -9.70 -21.41
CA ASN A 491 -15.61 -11.05 -21.03
C ASN A 491 -14.47 -12.06 -20.82
N GLY A 492 -13.21 -11.63 -20.89
CA GLY A 492 -12.02 -12.48 -20.78
C GLY A 492 -11.79 -13.41 -21.97
N VAL A 493 -12.49 -13.19 -23.09
CA VAL A 493 -12.35 -14.01 -24.31
C VAL A 493 -12.07 -13.13 -25.52
N ALA A 494 -12.90 -12.12 -25.76
CA ALA A 494 -12.73 -11.20 -26.88
C ALA A 494 -11.51 -10.30 -26.64
N ASP A 495 -10.70 -10.10 -27.68
CA ASP A 495 -9.66 -9.09 -27.68
C ASP A 495 -10.30 -7.70 -27.74
N ASP A 496 -10.09 -6.91 -26.69
CA ASP A 496 -10.68 -5.60 -26.47
C ASP A 496 -9.72 -4.46 -26.88
N THR A 497 -8.52 -4.78 -27.36
CA THR A 497 -7.43 -3.81 -27.61
C THR A 497 -7.88 -2.65 -28.51
N ALA A 498 -8.44 -2.96 -29.68
CA ALA A 498 -8.88 -1.94 -30.64
C ALA A 498 -10.03 -1.08 -30.10
N ALA A 499 -10.95 -1.68 -29.35
CA ALA A 499 -12.07 -0.98 -28.72
C ALA A 499 -11.56 0.01 -27.65
N ILE A 500 -10.64 -0.45 -26.80
CA ILE A 500 -10.02 0.38 -25.76
C ILE A 500 -9.24 1.53 -26.38
N GLN A 501 -8.40 1.26 -27.40
CA GLN A 501 -7.64 2.30 -28.09
C GLN A 501 -8.56 3.35 -28.72
N SER A 502 -9.68 2.92 -29.31
CA SER A 502 -10.66 3.86 -29.87
C SER A 502 -11.30 4.74 -28.79
N ALA A 503 -11.56 4.20 -27.59
CA ALA A 503 -12.10 4.97 -26.47
C ALA A 503 -11.08 6.01 -25.96
N VAL A 504 -9.81 5.64 -25.86
CA VAL A 504 -8.71 6.56 -25.49
C VAL A 504 -8.59 7.71 -26.48
N ASN A 505 -8.59 7.41 -27.78
CA ASN A 505 -8.50 8.45 -28.82
C ASN A 505 -9.66 9.44 -28.77
N ALA A 506 -10.88 8.93 -28.51
CA ALA A 506 -12.06 9.77 -28.38
C ALA A 506 -12.08 10.59 -27.09
N ALA A 507 -11.61 10.02 -25.98
CA ALA A 507 -11.46 10.72 -24.72
C ALA A 507 -10.45 11.88 -24.84
N ALA A 508 -9.30 11.64 -25.47
CA ALA A 508 -8.31 12.67 -25.79
C ALA A 508 -8.93 13.83 -26.59
N SER A 509 -9.66 13.50 -27.65
CA SER A 509 -10.31 14.49 -28.52
C SER A 509 -11.39 15.30 -27.81
N ALA A 510 -12.02 14.73 -26.77
CA ALA A 510 -13.11 15.35 -26.03
C ALA A 510 -12.67 16.04 -24.73
N GLY A 511 -11.38 16.02 -24.37
CA GLY A 511 -10.91 16.50 -23.06
C GLY A 511 -11.47 15.68 -21.88
N LYS A 512 -11.67 14.37 -22.10
CA LYS A 512 -12.24 13.42 -21.14
C LYS A 512 -11.23 12.34 -20.77
N ASN A 513 -11.62 11.54 -19.78
CA ASN A 513 -10.87 10.36 -19.33
C ASN A 513 -11.57 9.06 -19.73
N VAL A 514 -10.91 7.92 -19.57
CA VAL A 514 -11.44 6.60 -19.95
C VAL A 514 -11.75 5.77 -18.72
N TRP A 515 -12.90 5.11 -18.75
CA TRP A 515 -13.43 4.27 -17.69
C TRP A 515 -13.51 2.81 -18.14
N PHE A 516 -13.04 1.91 -17.27
CA PHE A 516 -13.19 0.47 -17.41
C PHE A 516 -14.23 -0.03 -16.40
N PRO A 517 -15.47 -0.32 -16.83
CA PRO A 517 -16.44 -1.03 -16.00
C PRO A 517 -15.88 -2.40 -15.53
N PRO A 518 -16.54 -3.07 -14.57
CA PRO A 518 -16.18 -4.44 -14.23
C PRO A 518 -16.15 -5.36 -15.45
N GLY A 519 -15.13 -6.22 -15.49
CA GLY A 519 -14.86 -7.15 -16.59
C GLY A 519 -13.38 -7.50 -16.70
N THR A 520 -13.11 -8.57 -17.45
CA THR A 520 -11.76 -8.93 -17.88
C THR A 520 -11.62 -8.57 -19.34
N TYR A 521 -10.72 -7.63 -19.65
CA TYR A 521 -10.49 -7.13 -20.99
C TYR A 521 -9.18 -7.72 -21.49
N ASN A 522 -9.29 -8.58 -22.50
CA ASN A 522 -8.10 -9.17 -23.09
C ASN A 522 -7.41 -8.14 -23.98
N GLN A 523 -6.08 -8.14 -23.91
CA GLN A 523 -5.23 -7.24 -24.63
C GLN A 523 -4.20 -8.04 -25.43
N SER A 524 -3.96 -7.62 -26.66
CA SER A 524 -2.98 -8.20 -27.58
C SER A 524 -1.92 -7.20 -28.05
N ASP A 525 -2.03 -5.92 -27.66
CA ASP A 525 -1.06 -4.86 -27.91
C ASP A 525 -1.26 -3.72 -26.89
N LYS A 526 -0.20 -2.96 -26.55
CA LYS A 526 -0.24 -1.84 -25.59
C LYS A 526 -1.18 -0.72 -26.06
N ILE A 527 -1.86 -0.10 -25.09
CA ILE A 527 -2.71 1.05 -25.36
C ILE A 527 -1.86 2.32 -25.32
N ALA A 528 -1.80 3.05 -26.43
CA ALA A 528 -1.15 4.35 -26.51
C ALA A 528 -2.03 5.43 -25.88
N VAL A 529 -1.51 6.12 -24.86
CA VAL A 529 -2.23 7.13 -24.07
C VAL A 529 -1.64 8.53 -24.30
N PRO A 530 -2.35 9.43 -24.99
CA PRO A 530 -1.91 10.81 -25.18
C PRO A 530 -1.85 11.60 -23.87
N SER A 531 -1.11 12.71 -23.89
CA SER A 531 -0.94 13.55 -22.70
C SER A 531 -2.27 14.08 -22.16
N GLY A 532 -2.44 14.07 -20.85
CA GLY A 532 -3.63 14.62 -20.17
C GLY A 532 -4.85 13.70 -20.18
N VAL A 533 -4.76 12.48 -20.74
CA VAL A 533 -5.82 11.47 -20.65
C VAL A 533 -5.51 10.53 -19.50
N SER A 534 -6.46 10.36 -18.58
CA SER A 534 -6.37 9.41 -17.47
C SER A 534 -7.31 8.21 -17.67
N LEU A 535 -6.91 7.07 -17.13
CA LEU A 535 -7.61 5.79 -17.23
C LEU A 535 -7.92 5.28 -15.83
N LYS A 536 -9.18 4.87 -15.60
CA LYS A 536 -9.64 4.40 -14.29
C LYS A 536 -10.51 3.15 -14.41
N GLY A 537 -10.24 2.16 -13.58
CA GLY A 537 -11.08 0.98 -13.41
C GLY A 537 -12.06 1.06 -12.25
N ALA A 538 -12.88 0.02 -12.11
CA ALA A 538 -13.83 -0.12 -11.02
C ALA A 538 -13.19 -0.62 -9.71
N GLY A 539 -11.87 -0.76 -9.66
CA GLY A 539 -11.10 -1.34 -8.57
C GLY A 539 -10.32 -2.58 -9.02
N ILE A 540 -9.20 -2.86 -8.36
CA ILE A 540 -8.29 -3.99 -8.66
C ILE A 540 -9.00 -5.36 -8.62
N TRP A 541 -10.11 -5.46 -7.90
CA TRP A 541 -10.89 -6.69 -7.79
C TRP A 541 -11.93 -6.87 -8.91
N TYR A 542 -12.09 -5.90 -9.81
CA TYR A 542 -13.25 -5.80 -10.71
C TYR A 542 -12.92 -5.51 -12.16
N SER A 543 -11.93 -4.65 -12.43
CA SER A 543 -11.52 -4.29 -13.78
C SER A 543 -10.13 -4.83 -14.05
N HIS A 544 -10.06 -5.85 -14.90
CA HIS A 544 -8.84 -6.63 -15.13
C HIS A 544 -8.42 -6.53 -16.59
N LEU A 545 -7.24 -5.98 -16.85
CA LEU A 545 -6.57 -6.07 -18.14
C LEU A 545 -5.69 -7.33 -18.17
N HIS A 546 -5.87 -8.17 -19.17
CA HIS A 546 -5.20 -9.47 -19.24
C HIS A 546 -4.51 -9.64 -20.60
N SER A 547 -3.22 -9.97 -20.60
CA SER A 547 -2.53 -10.32 -21.84
C SER A 547 -3.05 -11.64 -22.40
N THR A 548 -3.14 -11.75 -23.72
CA THR A 548 -3.39 -13.02 -24.43
C THR A 548 -2.20 -13.50 -25.24
N VAL A 549 -1.10 -12.74 -25.23
CA VAL A 549 0.06 -12.99 -26.08
C VAL A 549 1.17 -13.60 -25.23
N THR A 550 1.70 -14.73 -25.70
CA THR A 550 2.71 -15.50 -24.97
C THR A 550 4.15 -15.22 -25.43
N ASN A 551 4.41 -14.37 -26.43
CA ASN A 551 5.76 -14.06 -26.95
C ASN A 551 5.81 -12.78 -27.82
N GLY A 552 6.15 -11.62 -27.26
CA GLY A 552 6.43 -10.38 -28.01
C GLY A 552 7.84 -9.86 -27.71
N ILE A 553 8.62 -9.40 -28.69
CA ILE A 553 9.95 -8.81 -28.44
C ILE A 553 9.76 -7.49 -27.65
N TRP A 554 10.20 -7.47 -26.39
CA TRP A 554 10.03 -6.37 -25.41
C TRP A 554 8.59 -6.04 -24.97
N GLY A 555 7.70 -7.04 -24.91
CA GLY A 555 6.38 -6.84 -24.33
C GLY A 555 5.50 -8.07 -24.31
N GLY A 556 5.19 -8.59 -23.13
CA GLY A 556 3.83 -8.96 -22.77
C GLY A 556 2.90 -7.83 -23.20
N GLU A 557 2.02 -8.14 -24.16
CA GLU A 557 1.23 -7.16 -24.90
C GLU A 557 0.01 -6.68 -24.09
N VAL A 558 0.27 -6.23 -22.87
CA VAL A 558 -0.72 -5.69 -21.93
C VAL A 558 -0.18 -4.41 -21.30
N GLY A 559 -1.09 -3.52 -20.90
CA GLY A 559 -0.75 -2.24 -20.30
C GLY A 559 -0.69 -1.09 -21.30
N PHE A 560 0.23 -0.16 -21.11
CA PHE A 560 0.14 1.18 -21.68
C PHE A 560 1.48 1.74 -22.15
N THR A 561 1.43 2.54 -23.22
CA THR A 561 2.50 3.46 -23.60
C THR A 561 2.01 4.88 -23.34
N LEU A 562 2.58 5.56 -22.36
CA LEU A 562 2.10 6.85 -21.86
C LEU A 562 2.89 8.03 -22.44
N ASN A 563 2.24 9.19 -22.51
CA ASN A 563 2.93 10.47 -22.66
C ASN A 563 3.07 11.17 -21.29
N ASN A 564 2.48 12.36 -21.12
CA ASN A 564 2.64 13.19 -19.91
C ASN A 564 1.30 13.47 -19.21
N ASN A 565 1.33 13.78 -17.92
CA ASN A 565 0.16 14.21 -17.14
C ASN A 565 -0.99 13.19 -17.16
N THR A 566 -0.68 11.90 -17.07
CA THR A 566 -1.65 10.80 -17.10
C THR A 566 -1.73 10.10 -15.75
N THR A 567 -2.94 9.80 -15.28
CA THR A 567 -3.17 8.87 -14.17
C THR A 567 -3.73 7.55 -14.67
N ILE A 568 -3.12 6.43 -14.29
CA ILE A 568 -3.66 5.07 -14.44
C ILE A 568 -4.04 4.57 -13.05
N SER A 569 -5.30 4.20 -12.84
CA SER A 569 -5.78 3.82 -11.51
C SER A 569 -6.85 2.75 -11.44
N ASP A 570 -6.89 2.04 -10.32
CA ASP A 570 -7.97 1.11 -9.93
C ASP A 570 -8.17 -0.07 -10.90
N LEU A 571 -7.07 -0.64 -11.39
CA LEU A 571 -7.04 -1.74 -12.35
C LEU A 571 -6.16 -2.89 -11.85
N ARG A 572 -6.55 -4.13 -12.19
CA ARG A 572 -5.64 -5.29 -12.21
C ARG A 572 -5.08 -5.45 -13.61
N ILE A 573 -3.81 -5.79 -13.71
CA ILE A 573 -3.11 -5.99 -14.98
C ILE A 573 -2.26 -7.26 -14.85
N SER A 574 -2.51 -8.27 -15.68
CA SER A 574 -1.74 -9.52 -15.63
C SER A 574 -1.19 -9.87 -17.00
N SER A 575 0.06 -10.34 -17.06
CA SER A 575 0.56 -11.03 -18.26
C SER A 575 0.39 -12.55 -18.10
N VAL A 576 0.89 -13.28 -19.10
CA VAL A 576 0.90 -14.76 -19.15
C VAL A 576 2.34 -15.30 -19.16
N ASP A 577 3.28 -14.50 -18.65
CA ASP A 577 4.70 -14.81 -18.67
C ASP A 577 4.97 -15.98 -17.71
N THR A 578 5.79 -16.94 -18.13
CA THR A 578 6.12 -18.15 -17.36
C THR A 578 7.63 -18.33 -17.14
N GLN A 579 8.43 -17.38 -17.61
CA GLN A 579 9.89 -17.43 -17.54
C GLN A 579 10.48 -16.03 -17.66
N ARG A 580 11.73 -15.90 -17.23
CA ARG A 580 12.57 -14.75 -17.51
C ARG A 580 13.28 -14.93 -18.87
N ASP A 581 12.80 -14.30 -19.94
CA ASP A 581 13.40 -14.37 -21.30
C ASP A 581 13.24 -13.09 -22.13
N ALA A 582 14.11 -12.83 -23.13
CA ALA A 582 14.25 -11.58 -23.90
C ALA A 582 12.98 -10.87 -24.48
N HIS A 583 11.79 -11.41 -24.29
CA HIS A 583 10.46 -10.98 -24.75
C HIS A 583 9.66 -10.18 -23.70
N TYR A 584 10.37 -9.45 -22.85
CA TYR A 584 9.94 -8.97 -21.54
C TYR A 584 8.69 -8.06 -21.48
N GLY A 585 7.64 -8.50 -20.77
CA GLY A 585 6.41 -7.74 -20.50
C GLY A 585 6.55 -6.60 -19.50
N ILE A 586 6.95 -5.43 -19.99
CA ILE A 586 6.91 -4.17 -19.23
C ILE A 586 5.49 -3.59 -19.31
N ILE A 587 4.75 -3.43 -18.21
CA ILE A 587 3.34 -3.00 -18.28
C ILE A 587 3.20 -1.52 -18.64
N VAL A 588 4.09 -0.66 -18.17
CA VAL A 588 4.07 0.77 -18.49
C VAL A 588 5.37 1.16 -19.18
N LEU A 589 5.22 1.64 -20.41
CA LEU A 589 6.26 2.31 -21.19
C LEU A 589 5.85 3.76 -21.43
N THR A 590 6.78 4.56 -21.94
CA THR A 590 6.53 5.90 -22.46
C THR A 590 7.09 6.08 -23.85
N ASN A 591 6.55 7.04 -24.59
CA ASN A 591 7.17 7.44 -25.84
C ASN A 591 8.46 8.22 -25.54
N PRO A 592 9.53 8.06 -26.35
CA PRO A 592 10.77 8.81 -26.16
C PRO A 592 10.50 10.33 -26.10
N GLY A 593 11.09 11.00 -25.10
CA GLY A 593 10.90 12.42 -24.80
C GLY A 593 9.61 12.75 -24.05
N THR A 594 8.90 11.77 -23.49
CA THR A 594 7.69 11.96 -22.68
C THR A 594 7.84 11.33 -21.29
N GLY A 595 6.76 10.97 -20.59
CA GLY A 595 6.84 10.33 -19.27
C GLY A 595 6.88 11.26 -18.06
N SER A 596 6.53 12.54 -18.22
CA SER A 596 6.51 13.50 -17.13
C SER A 596 5.16 13.60 -16.43
N ASN A 597 5.18 13.73 -15.09
CA ASN A 597 4.01 13.98 -14.24
C ASN A 597 2.92 12.90 -14.34
N ASN A 598 3.32 11.64 -14.52
CA ASN A 598 2.40 10.52 -14.55
C ASN A 598 2.18 9.94 -13.15
N VAL A 599 1.02 9.32 -12.95
CA VAL A 599 0.65 8.68 -11.69
C VAL A 599 0.11 7.28 -11.96
N LEU A 600 0.77 6.27 -11.39
CA LEU A 600 0.24 4.90 -11.29
C LEU A 600 -0.28 4.69 -9.87
N GLN A 601 -1.58 4.47 -9.71
CA GLN A 601 -2.21 4.45 -8.39
C GLN A 601 -3.20 3.30 -8.19
N ASN A 602 -3.10 2.62 -7.04
CA ASN A 602 -4.04 1.56 -6.67
C ASN A 602 -4.19 0.50 -7.78
N LEU A 603 -3.05 -0.06 -8.18
CA LEU A 603 -2.98 -1.10 -9.21
C LEU A 603 -2.63 -2.44 -8.58
N TRP A 604 -3.05 -3.52 -9.23
CA TRP A 604 -2.50 -4.85 -9.02
C TRP A 604 -1.82 -5.26 -10.32
N ALA A 605 -0.53 -5.58 -10.30
CA ALA A 605 0.14 -6.19 -11.45
C ALA A 605 0.80 -7.52 -11.12
N GLU A 606 0.72 -8.49 -12.03
CA GLU A 606 1.25 -9.84 -11.81
C GLU A 606 1.65 -10.61 -13.08
N HIS A 607 2.44 -11.67 -12.89
CA HIS A 607 2.83 -12.66 -13.92
C HIS A 607 3.44 -12.04 -15.17
N MET A 608 4.33 -11.09 -14.95
CA MET A 608 4.82 -10.15 -15.94
C MET A 608 6.30 -9.84 -15.73
N GLY A 609 6.94 -9.16 -16.68
CA GLY A 609 8.32 -8.75 -16.56
C GLY A 609 8.55 -7.72 -15.45
N CYS A 610 8.13 -6.47 -15.68
CA CYS A 610 8.35 -5.32 -14.80
C CYS A 610 7.17 -4.31 -14.89
N LEU A 611 6.77 -3.65 -13.79
CA LEU A 611 5.68 -2.66 -13.85
C LEU A 611 6.03 -1.47 -14.73
N GLU A 612 7.19 -0.88 -14.46
CA GLU A 612 7.72 0.32 -15.12
C GLU A 612 9.24 0.18 -15.19
N GLY A 613 9.80 0.28 -16.40
CA GLY A 613 11.23 0.15 -16.60
C GLY A 613 11.69 0.45 -18.03
N TRP A 614 12.96 0.81 -18.19
CA TRP A 614 13.62 1.12 -19.47
C TRP A 614 12.87 2.16 -20.32
N THR A 615 12.38 3.21 -19.67
CA THR A 615 11.58 4.23 -20.33
C THR A 615 11.76 5.59 -19.66
N ASP A 616 11.40 6.67 -20.35
CA ASP A 616 11.46 8.01 -19.76
C ASP A 616 10.40 8.13 -18.68
N TRP A 617 10.81 8.48 -17.46
CA TRP A 617 9.92 8.68 -16.33
C TRP A 617 10.46 9.81 -15.47
N SER A 618 9.72 10.90 -15.33
CA SER A 618 10.18 12.07 -14.56
C SER A 618 9.05 12.73 -13.78
N ASN A 619 9.35 13.23 -12.59
CA ASN A 619 8.37 13.88 -11.68
C ASN A 619 7.08 13.05 -11.51
N SER A 620 7.21 11.73 -11.57
CA SER A 620 6.09 10.80 -11.65
C SER A 620 6.00 9.94 -10.39
N THR A 621 4.80 9.46 -10.10
CA THR A 621 4.50 8.75 -8.85
C THR A 621 3.93 7.37 -9.11
N ILE A 622 4.48 6.34 -8.43
CA ILE A 622 3.93 4.99 -8.38
C ILE A 622 3.52 4.73 -6.93
N GLN A 623 2.23 4.58 -6.68
CA GLN A 623 1.72 4.49 -5.30
C GLN A 623 0.56 3.53 -5.09
N ASN A 624 0.52 2.92 -3.90
CA ASN A 624 -0.54 1.98 -3.50
C ASN A 624 -0.67 0.79 -4.47
N VAL A 625 0.43 0.37 -5.10
CA VAL A 625 0.45 -0.73 -6.05
C VAL A 625 0.76 -2.05 -5.35
N ARG A 626 0.12 -3.13 -5.80
CA ARG A 626 0.43 -4.52 -5.46
C ARG A 626 1.14 -5.17 -6.63
N LEU A 627 2.37 -5.62 -6.43
CA LEU A 627 3.15 -6.36 -7.41
C LEU A 627 3.35 -7.79 -6.94
N TYR A 628 2.94 -8.76 -7.76
CA TYR A 628 3.07 -10.17 -7.45
C TYR A 628 3.81 -10.90 -8.56
N ASN A 629 4.78 -11.72 -8.18
CA ASN A 629 5.25 -12.81 -9.04
C ASN A 629 5.84 -12.34 -10.39
N THR A 630 6.53 -11.21 -10.38
CA THR A 630 7.25 -10.66 -11.55
C THR A 630 8.46 -11.52 -11.92
N TYR A 631 8.91 -11.45 -13.18
CA TYR A 631 10.11 -12.14 -13.66
C TYR A 631 11.38 -11.28 -13.61
N PHE A 632 11.22 -9.99 -13.35
CA PHE A 632 12.31 -9.06 -13.08
C PHE A 632 11.97 -8.10 -11.95
N ASP A 633 12.51 -6.89 -12.08
CA ASP A 633 12.31 -5.75 -11.26
C ASP A 633 10.83 -5.46 -11.04
N GLY A 634 10.51 -4.91 -9.87
CA GLY A 634 9.21 -4.29 -9.67
C GLY A 634 9.13 -2.96 -10.42
N ILE A 635 10.10 -2.08 -10.14
CA ILE A 635 10.23 -0.73 -10.69
C ILE A 635 11.70 -0.49 -11.04
N HIS A 636 11.98 0.02 -12.23
CA HIS A 636 13.34 0.22 -12.72
C HIS A 636 13.55 1.65 -13.23
N TRP A 637 14.37 2.42 -12.53
CA TRP A 637 14.79 3.76 -12.96
C TRP A 637 16.20 3.76 -13.50
N GLY A 638 16.47 4.55 -14.52
CA GLY A 638 17.77 4.69 -15.14
C GLY A 638 17.79 4.13 -16.55
N ASP A 639 18.98 3.90 -17.09
CA ASP A 639 19.22 3.56 -18.49
C ASP A 639 18.68 4.58 -19.55
N ASP A 640 18.13 5.75 -19.17
CA ASP A 640 18.11 7.00 -19.99
C ASP A 640 17.70 8.29 -19.22
N GLY A 641 18.02 8.43 -17.92
CA GLY A 641 17.92 9.73 -17.23
C GLY A 641 16.65 10.06 -16.43
N ASN A 642 15.99 9.07 -15.82
CA ASN A 642 14.80 9.25 -14.96
C ASN A 642 15.05 10.17 -13.75
N ALA A 643 14.22 11.21 -13.56
CA ALA A 643 14.46 12.18 -12.50
C ALA A 643 13.23 12.60 -11.68
N GLY A 644 13.42 12.76 -10.37
CA GLY A 644 12.40 13.31 -9.48
C GLY A 644 11.19 12.38 -9.23
N ASN A 645 11.35 11.07 -9.44
CA ASN A 645 10.26 10.11 -9.29
C ASN A 645 10.07 9.67 -7.83
N VAL A 646 8.84 9.23 -7.53
CA VAL A 646 8.46 8.70 -6.22
C VAL A 646 7.79 7.34 -6.37
N ALA A 647 8.36 6.31 -5.74
CA ALA A 647 7.70 5.03 -5.51
C ALA A 647 7.31 4.93 -4.04
N GLN A 648 6.01 4.94 -3.72
CA GLN A 648 5.58 4.95 -2.31
C GLN A 648 4.39 4.07 -1.95
N ASN A 649 4.42 3.51 -0.74
CA ASN A 649 3.34 2.68 -0.22
C ASN A 649 2.97 1.51 -1.16
N ASN A 650 3.96 0.90 -1.81
CA ASN A 650 3.76 -0.25 -2.69
C ASN A 650 4.09 -1.55 -1.96
N PHE A 651 3.28 -2.58 -2.20
CA PHE A 651 3.51 -3.92 -1.69
C PHE A 651 3.95 -4.83 -2.82
N MET A 652 5.07 -5.53 -2.64
CA MET A 652 5.68 -6.35 -3.66
C MET A 652 6.06 -7.71 -3.07
N ARG A 653 5.63 -8.81 -3.71
CA ARG A 653 5.92 -10.16 -3.25
C ARG A 653 6.31 -11.09 -4.39
N GLY A 654 7.32 -11.92 -4.17
CA GLY A 654 7.73 -12.93 -5.13
C GLY A 654 8.37 -12.35 -6.39
N LEU A 655 9.30 -11.40 -6.25
CA LEU A 655 9.92 -10.73 -7.39
C LEU A 655 11.09 -11.52 -7.99
N GLY A 656 11.29 -11.34 -9.31
CA GLY A 656 12.31 -12.03 -10.11
C GLY A 656 13.59 -11.26 -10.40
N ASP A 657 13.66 -10.02 -9.95
CA ASP A 657 14.89 -9.24 -9.80
C ASP A 657 14.65 -8.15 -8.73
N ASP A 658 15.36 -7.03 -8.83
CA ASP A 658 15.34 -5.90 -7.90
C ASP A 658 13.94 -5.30 -7.68
N GLY A 659 13.45 -5.25 -6.44
CA GLY A 659 12.11 -4.70 -6.21
C GLY A 659 11.96 -3.24 -6.63
N VAL A 660 12.91 -2.39 -6.25
CA VAL A 660 13.08 -1.05 -6.84
C VAL A 660 14.55 -0.84 -7.17
N ALA A 661 14.85 -0.56 -8.43
CA ALA A 661 16.20 -0.34 -8.91
C ALA A 661 16.43 1.07 -9.41
N GLN A 662 17.64 1.58 -9.20
CA GLN A 662 18.21 2.67 -9.97
C GLN A 662 19.49 2.19 -10.67
N VAL A 663 19.52 2.16 -12.00
CA VAL A 663 20.62 1.62 -12.81
C VAL A 663 21.12 2.63 -13.82
N ASN A 664 22.39 3.05 -13.71
CA ASN A 664 22.96 4.08 -14.57
C ASN A 664 24.23 3.59 -15.26
N LEU A 665 24.09 3.14 -16.50
CA LEU A 665 25.20 2.67 -17.33
C LEU A 665 25.72 3.77 -18.28
N MET A 666 27.04 3.88 -18.44
CA MET A 666 27.71 4.92 -19.23
C MET A 666 27.47 4.83 -20.74
N ASN A 667 26.89 3.74 -21.22
CA ASN A 667 26.42 3.62 -22.60
C ASN A 667 25.09 4.34 -22.84
N PHE A 668 24.44 4.86 -21.79
CA PHE A 668 23.29 5.74 -21.86
C PHE A 668 23.69 7.17 -21.48
N PRO A 669 23.24 8.20 -22.23
CA PRO A 669 23.67 9.58 -22.00
C PRO A 669 23.04 10.22 -20.76
N GLY A 670 21.85 9.75 -20.35
CA GLY A 670 21.14 10.23 -19.18
C GLY A 670 21.55 9.52 -17.89
N VAL A 671 21.59 10.27 -16.79
CA VAL A 671 21.82 9.72 -15.43
C VAL A 671 20.62 10.04 -14.56
N ALA A 672 19.96 9.00 -14.07
CA ALA A 672 18.85 9.11 -13.16
C ALA A 672 19.26 9.84 -11.87
N ASN A 673 18.36 10.71 -11.40
CA ASN A 673 18.65 11.54 -10.24
C ASN A 673 17.43 11.96 -9.42
N ASN A 674 17.64 12.23 -8.14
CA ASN A 674 16.62 12.78 -7.23
C ASN A 674 15.37 11.91 -7.06
N ASN A 675 15.49 10.59 -7.27
CA ASN A 675 14.40 9.64 -7.09
C ASN A 675 14.27 9.20 -5.63
N ILE A 676 13.05 8.86 -5.21
CA ILE A 676 12.73 8.43 -3.85
C ILE A 676 11.88 7.17 -3.88
N ALA A 677 12.30 6.11 -3.18
CA ALA A 677 11.42 5.00 -2.83
C ALA A 677 11.17 4.98 -1.32
N GLN A 678 9.91 5.06 -0.91
CA GLN A 678 9.55 5.14 0.50
C GLN A 678 8.31 4.35 0.93
N PHE A 679 8.30 3.83 2.16
CA PHE A 679 7.17 3.03 2.67
C PHE A 679 6.79 1.86 1.74
N ASN A 680 7.75 1.27 1.01
CA ASN A 680 7.47 0.07 0.21
C ASN A 680 7.75 -1.18 1.05
N THR A 681 6.93 -2.21 0.85
CA THR A 681 7.15 -3.55 1.40
C THR A 681 7.57 -4.49 0.28
N ILE A 682 8.73 -5.12 0.39
CA ILE A 682 9.28 -6.07 -0.59
C ILE A 682 9.58 -7.36 0.14
N ILE A 683 8.86 -8.43 -0.17
CA ILE A 683 8.99 -9.70 0.53
C ILE A 683 9.14 -10.91 -0.39
N ALA A 684 9.89 -11.90 0.09
CA ALA A 684 10.00 -13.21 -0.56
C ALA A 684 10.47 -13.16 -2.03
N SER A 685 11.34 -12.20 -2.39
CA SER A 685 11.96 -12.15 -3.72
C SER A 685 12.82 -13.39 -3.95
N TYR A 686 12.63 -14.05 -5.09
CA TYR A 686 13.30 -15.33 -5.39
C TYR A 686 14.58 -15.13 -6.21
N TRP A 687 14.81 -13.93 -6.71
CA TRP A 687 16.05 -13.49 -7.36
C TRP A 687 16.19 -11.97 -7.24
N GLY A 688 17.34 -11.42 -7.64
CA GLY A 688 17.67 -10.01 -7.47
C GLY A 688 17.69 -9.56 -6.02
N ARG A 689 17.76 -8.24 -5.81
CA ARG A 689 17.87 -7.60 -4.50
C ARG A 689 16.50 -7.06 -4.07
N GLY A 690 16.38 -6.64 -2.81
CA GLY A 690 15.20 -5.85 -2.43
C GLY A 690 15.22 -4.49 -3.15
N MET A 691 16.32 -3.74 -3.00
CA MET A 691 16.52 -2.46 -3.69
C MET A 691 17.98 -2.25 -4.11
N SER A 692 18.21 -1.55 -5.23
CA SER A 692 19.56 -1.39 -5.79
C SER A 692 19.88 0.04 -6.25
N ASP A 693 21.11 0.49 -5.99
CA ASP A 693 21.71 1.64 -6.66
C ASP A 693 22.94 1.17 -7.44
N VAL A 694 22.85 1.18 -8.77
CA VAL A 694 23.88 0.76 -9.71
C VAL A 694 24.42 1.99 -10.45
N GLY A 695 25.20 2.81 -9.75
CA GLY A 695 25.59 4.14 -10.23
C GLY A 695 24.44 5.14 -10.21
N GLY A 696 24.73 6.44 -10.12
CA GLY A 696 23.69 7.48 -10.19
C GLY A 696 23.86 8.61 -9.18
N ASN A 697 22.87 9.51 -9.14
CA ASN A 697 22.92 10.70 -8.27
C ASN A 697 21.68 10.83 -7.37
N SER A 698 21.86 11.20 -6.11
CA SER A 698 20.79 11.69 -5.22
C SER A 698 19.57 10.74 -5.06
N LEU A 699 19.82 9.43 -4.93
CA LEU A 699 18.76 8.44 -4.66
C LEU A 699 18.47 8.35 -3.15
N ILE A 700 17.20 8.27 -2.79
CA ILE A 700 16.78 8.07 -1.40
C ILE A 700 15.88 6.84 -1.31
N TYR A 701 16.32 5.84 -0.55
CA TYR A 701 15.47 4.76 -0.08
C TYR A 701 15.22 4.93 1.41
N ARG A 702 13.96 5.21 1.78
CA ARG A 702 13.60 5.46 3.17
C ARG A 702 12.34 4.78 3.66
N ASP A 703 12.32 4.40 4.94
CA ASP A 703 11.14 3.80 5.58
C ASP A 703 10.61 2.55 4.85
N ASN A 704 11.45 1.82 4.10
CA ASN A 704 11.02 0.59 3.44
C ASN A 704 11.13 -0.62 4.37
N TYR A 705 10.32 -1.64 4.12
CA TYR A 705 10.38 -2.94 4.78
C TYR A 705 10.74 -4.02 3.76
N ILE A 706 11.92 -4.63 3.93
CA ILE A 706 12.46 -5.64 3.04
C ILE A 706 12.65 -6.91 3.86
N ASP A 707 12.01 -8.00 3.44
CA ASP A 707 12.07 -9.27 4.17
C ASP A 707 12.27 -10.46 3.24
N SER A 708 13.09 -11.40 3.68
CA SER A 708 13.17 -12.73 3.08
C SER A 708 13.62 -12.72 1.61
N THR A 709 14.44 -11.75 1.20
CA THR A 709 15.02 -11.69 -0.15
C THR A 709 16.03 -12.82 -0.35
N PHE A 710 16.13 -13.35 -1.56
CA PHE A 710 17.12 -14.38 -1.89
C PHE A 710 18.56 -13.82 -1.90
N ASN A 711 18.78 -12.68 -2.57
CA ASN A 711 20.06 -11.96 -2.51
C ASN A 711 19.97 -10.81 -1.49
N ALA A 712 20.79 -9.76 -1.68
CA ALA A 712 20.87 -8.64 -0.76
C ALA A 712 19.51 -7.99 -0.51
N GLY A 713 19.30 -7.51 0.71
CA GLY A 713 18.14 -6.68 1.00
C GLY A 713 18.27 -5.36 0.24
N MET A 714 19.43 -4.72 0.35
CA MET A 714 19.78 -3.53 -0.43
C MET A 714 21.22 -3.62 -0.93
N ILE A 715 21.53 -3.03 -2.09
CA ILE A 715 22.90 -2.99 -2.61
C ILE A 715 23.31 -1.59 -3.08
N VAL A 716 24.58 -1.27 -2.84
CA VAL A 716 25.30 -0.12 -3.38
C VAL A 716 26.39 -0.66 -4.28
N THR A 717 26.27 -0.49 -5.60
CA THR A 717 27.22 -1.14 -6.52
C THR A 717 27.58 -0.30 -7.73
N THR A 718 28.81 -0.49 -8.20
CA THR A 718 29.25 -0.05 -9.52
C THR A 718 29.68 -1.27 -10.32
N GLU A 719 28.76 -2.22 -10.48
CA GLU A 719 28.97 -3.44 -11.26
C GLU A 719 28.99 -3.14 -12.76
N PRO A 720 29.90 -3.77 -13.54
CA PRO A 720 29.81 -3.77 -14.99
C PRO A 720 28.69 -4.74 -15.39
N VAL A 721 27.49 -4.23 -15.62
CA VAL A 721 26.33 -5.05 -16.03
C VAL A 721 26.69 -5.95 -17.22
N GLU A 722 27.58 -5.47 -18.11
CA GLU A 722 28.39 -6.27 -19.03
C GLU A 722 29.79 -5.64 -19.21
N PRO A 723 30.83 -6.36 -19.70
CA PRO A 723 32.19 -5.82 -19.83
C PRO A 723 32.34 -4.51 -20.61
N THR A 724 31.37 -4.16 -21.46
CA THR A 724 31.33 -2.94 -22.28
C THR A 724 30.39 -1.85 -21.73
N LYS A 725 29.72 -2.10 -20.60
CA LYS A 725 28.68 -1.24 -20.02
C LYS A 725 29.03 -0.88 -18.56
N PRO A 726 30.05 -0.04 -18.32
CA PRO A 726 30.40 0.38 -16.96
C PRO A 726 29.30 1.28 -16.38
N SER A 727 29.00 1.15 -15.10
CA SER A 727 28.07 2.05 -14.40
C SER A 727 28.73 3.39 -14.06
N TYR A 728 27.93 4.44 -13.87
CA TYR A 728 28.41 5.73 -13.36
C TYR A 728 28.86 5.65 -11.89
N THR A 729 29.61 6.67 -11.45
CA THR A 729 29.88 6.94 -10.02
C THR A 729 28.57 7.10 -9.26
N ILE A 730 28.50 6.54 -8.05
CA ILE A 730 27.40 6.81 -7.11
C ILE A 730 27.68 8.12 -6.38
N ASN A 731 26.71 9.01 -6.29
CA ASN A 731 26.85 10.27 -5.56
C ASN A 731 25.56 10.70 -4.85
N GLY A 732 25.62 10.90 -3.53
CA GLY A 732 24.49 11.46 -2.77
C GLY A 732 23.39 10.46 -2.41
N LEU A 733 23.75 9.17 -2.33
CA LEU A 733 22.83 8.10 -1.93
C LEU A 733 22.46 8.18 -0.44
N LYS A 734 21.18 7.94 -0.12
CA LYS A 734 20.71 7.75 1.25
C LYS A 734 19.88 6.47 1.41
N PHE A 735 20.35 5.54 2.24
CA PHE A 735 19.50 4.49 2.82
C PHE A 735 19.15 4.89 4.25
N GLN A 736 17.92 5.33 4.47
CA GLN A 736 17.51 5.98 5.72
C GLN A 736 16.28 5.30 6.35
N ARG A 737 16.37 4.85 7.61
CA ARG A 737 15.22 4.26 8.34
C ARG A 737 14.57 3.04 7.66
N ASN A 738 15.31 2.22 6.92
CA ASN A 738 14.77 0.97 6.36
C ASN A 738 14.84 -0.17 7.37
N THR A 739 13.92 -1.13 7.28
CA THR A 739 14.02 -2.43 7.94
C THR A 739 14.38 -3.47 6.89
N ILE A 740 15.49 -4.17 7.11
CA ILE A 740 15.97 -5.28 6.29
C ILE A 740 16.03 -6.50 7.20
N ASN A 741 15.21 -7.51 6.91
CA ASN A 741 15.10 -8.72 7.71
C ASN A 741 15.31 -9.97 6.84
N LYS A 742 16.00 -11.00 7.37
CA LYS A 742 16.17 -12.30 6.69
C LYS A 742 16.62 -12.19 5.22
N ALA A 743 17.44 -11.19 4.94
CA ALA A 743 17.99 -10.96 3.62
C ALA A 743 19.28 -11.77 3.42
N GLY A 744 19.60 -12.03 2.15
CA GLY A 744 20.76 -12.81 1.77
C GLY A 744 20.53 -14.33 1.86
N HIS A 745 21.44 -15.06 1.25
CA HIS A 745 21.48 -16.52 1.27
C HIS A 745 22.94 -16.99 1.21
N THR A 746 23.26 -18.04 1.99
CA THR A 746 24.62 -18.59 2.15
C THR A 746 25.28 -19.11 0.87
N GLY A 747 24.53 -19.36 -0.20
CA GLY A 747 25.06 -19.77 -1.50
C GLY A 747 25.35 -18.63 -2.49
N HIS A 748 24.94 -17.39 -2.17
CA HIS A 748 25.15 -16.21 -3.03
C HIS A 748 25.93 -15.09 -2.30
N ASN A 749 26.30 -15.29 -1.03
CA ASN A 749 27.16 -14.43 -0.20
C ASN A 749 26.84 -12.92 -0.22
N HIS A 750 25.57 -12.54 -0.38
CA HIS A 750 25.15 -11.15 -0.24
C HIS A 750 24.67 -10.87 1.19
N ALA A 751 25.03 -9.73 1.74
CA ALA A 751 24.59 -9.24 3.05
C ALA A 751 23.20 -8.60 3.01
N GLY A 752 22.66 -8.24 4.19
CA GLY A 752 21.48 -7.40 4.30
C GLY A 752 21.63 -6.08 3.52
N ILE A 753 22.76 -5.39 3.72
CA ILE A 753 23.20 -4.28 2.87
C ILE A 753 24.58 -4.62 2.30
N GLN A 754 24.67 -4.74 0.98
CA GLN A 754 25.90 -5.08 0.27
C GLN A 754 26.54 -3.84 -0.37
N PHE A 755 27.87 -3.75 -0.33
CA PHE A 755 28.64 -2.79 -1.11
C PHE A 755 29.59 -3.53 -2.04
N TRP A 756 29.47 -3.29 -3.35
CA TRP A 756 30.28 -3.95 -4.38
C TRP A 756 30.71 -2.95 -5.48
N LEU A 757 31.89 -2.33 -5.34
CA LEU A 757 32.32 -1.20 -6.18
C LEU A 757 33.39 -1.61 -7.21
N TYR A 758 33.00 -1.98 -8.43
CA TYR A 758 33.91 -2.64 -9.37
C TYR A 758 34.50 -1.73 -10.45
N VAL A 759 33.72 -0.81 -11.02
CA VAL A 759 34.20 0.06 -12.13
C VAL A 759 34.32 1.53 -11.78
N ASN A 760 33.64 2.01 -10.73
CA ASN A 760 33.67 3.41 -10.31
C ASN A 760 33.55 3.57 -8.79
N PRO A 761 34.03 4.69 -8.22
CA PRO A 761 33.88 4.95 -6.79
C PRO A 761 32.46 5.35 -6.42
N MET A 762 32.24 5.51 -5.12
CA MET A 762 31.07 6.20 -4.56
C MET A 762 31.48 7.50 -3.85
N LEU A 763 30.52 8.41 -3.71
CA LEU A 763 30.66 9.73 -3.09
C LEU A 763 29.39 10.06 -2.27
N ASN A 764 29.56 10.73 -1.13
CA ASN A 764 28.43 11.27 -0.35
C ASN A 764 27.35 10.23 0.00
N VAL A 765 27.74 9.01 0.37
CA VAL A 765 26.80 7.94 0.72
C VAL A 765 26.46 7.99 2.21
N ARG A 766 25.17 7.96 2.55
CA ARG A 766 24.70 7.90 3.95
C ARG A 766 23.83 6.68 4.18
N ILE A 767 24.25 5.83 5.10
CA ILE A 767 23.46 4.69 5.58
C ILE A 767 23.11 4.98 7.03
N GLU A 768 21.83 5.25 7.30
CA GLU A 768 21.45 5.74 8.62
C GLU A 768 20.12 5.23 9.15
N LEU A 769 20.09 4.94 10.45
CA LEU A 769 18.89 4.51 11.18
C LEU A 769 18.24 3.23 10.63
N ASN A 770 18.97 2.40 9.89
CA ASN A 770 18.45 1.15 9.36
C ASN A 770 18.47 0.06 10.44
N ASN A 771 17.46 -0.81 10.41
CA ASN A 771 17.42 -2.04 11.21
C ASN A 771 17.74 -3.21 10.28
N ILE A 772 18.81 -3.94 10.57
CA ILE A 772 19.37 -4.97 9.68
C ILE A 772 19.50 -6.26 10.49
N THR A 773 18.49 -7.12 10.38
CA THR A 773 18.31 -8.20 11.34
C THR A 773 18.18 -9.56 10.70
N ASN A 774 18.68 -10.58 11.38
CA ASN A 774 18.43 -11.99 11.06
C ASN A 774 18.84 -12.39 9.63
N GLY A 775 19.81 -11.71 9.01
CA GLY A 775 20.32 -12.08 7.69
C GLY A 775 20.96 -13.47 7.70
N GLU A 776 20.84 -14.20 6.59
CA GLU A 776 21.44 -15.53 6.45
C GLU A 776 22.97 -15.49 6.29
N THR A 777 23.53 -14.30 6.10
CA THR A 777 24.95 -13.98 5.90
C THR A 777 25.34 -12.84 6.85
N GLU A 778 26.00 -11.78 6.36
CA GLU A 778 26.27 -10.57 7.12
C GLU A 778 25.12 -9.55 7.12
N GLY A 779 25.11 -8.68 8.13
CA GLY A 779 24.23 -7.51 8.17
C GLY A 779 24.63 -6.47 7.11
N ILE A 780 25.83 -5.90 7.25
CA ILE A 780 26.46 -5.07 6.23
C ILE A 780 27.79 -5.69 5.80
N HIS A 781 28.02 -5.81 4.50
CA HIS A 781 29.29 -6.26 3.95
C HIS A 781 29.81 -5.28 2.90
N ILE A 782 31.09 -4.92 3.01
CA ILE A 782 31.80 -4.14 2.00
C ILE A 782 32.86 -5.02 1.35
N ASP A 783 32.64 -5.40 0.10
CA ASP A 783 33.52 -6.28 -0.66
C ASP A 783 34.85 -5.63 -0.96
N ASN A 784 35.93 -6.40 -0.88
CA ASN A 784 37.26 -5.98 -1.30
C ASN A 784 37.34 -5.82 -2.83
N THR A 785 37.01 -4.63 -3.32
CA THR A 785 36.98 -4.27 -4.74
C THR A 785 37.97 -3.16 -5.09
N SER A 786 38.12 -2.90 -6.40
CA SER A 786 39.10 -1.94 -6.94
C SER A 786 38.83 -0.48 -6.60
N TYR A 787 37.60 -0.14 -6.19
CA TYR A 787 37.18 1.23 -5.91
C TYR A 787 36.68 1.38 -4.48
N GLY A 788 36.74 2.60 -3.98
CA GLY A 788 36.28 2.94 -2.64
C GLY A 788 35.46 4.23 -2.58
N ASP A 789 35.53 4.90 -1.44
CA ASP A 789 34.92 6.22 -1.25
C ASP A 789 35.92 7.30 -1.62
N SER A 790 35.86 7.77 -2.87
CA SER A 790 36.85 8.73 -3.40
C SER A 790 36.85 10.09 -2.70
N GLY A 791 35.81 10.41 -1.93
CA GLY A 791 35.69 11.66 -1.20
C GLY A 791 35.90 11.52 0.31
N GLY A 792 35.93 10.30 0.86
CA GLY A 792 35.96 10.05 2.31
C GLY A 792 34.73 10.62 3.05
N ARG A 793 33.57 10.69 2.37
CA ARG A 793 32.34 11.30 2.89
C ARG A 793 31.23 10.29 3.18
N THR A 794 31.52 9.00 3.11
CA THR A 794 30.58 7.93 3.46
C THR A 794 30.37 7.91 4.96
N GLN A 795 29.11 7.82 5.39
CA GLN A 795 28.75 7.84 6.80
C GLN A 795 27.76 6.72 7.10
N PHE A 796 28.06 5.93 8.13
CA PHE A 796 27.14 4.98 8.72
C PHE A 796 26.72 5.51 10.09
N ASN A 797 25.47 5.92 10.22
CA ASN A 797 24.97 6.66 11.38
C ASN A 797 23.79 5.93 12.03
N PHE A 798 23.94 5.50 13.28
CA PHE A 798 22.85 4.96 14.12
C PHE A 798 22.10 3.76 13.50
N ASN A 799 22.78 2.94 12.71
CA ASN A 799 22.22 1.68 12.24
C ASN A 799 22.25 0.64 13.37
N VAL A 800 21.29 -0.29 13.34
CA VAL A 800 21.22 -1.43 14.24
C VAL A 800 21.35 -2.69 13.41
N ALA A 801 22.41 -3.46 13.65
CA ALA A 801 22.60 -4.78 13.05
C ALA A 801 22.63 -5.85 14.15
N SER A 802 21.79 -6.88 14.04
CA SER A 802 21.73 -7.96 15.02
C SER A 802 21.19 -9.28 14.45
N GLY A 803 21.59 -10.41 15.03
CA GLY A 803 21.08 -11.73 14.64
C GLY A 803 21.52 -12.21 13.25
N ASN A 804 22.43 -11.51 12.57
CA ASN A 804 22.97 -11.93 11.28
C ASN A 804 23.92 -13.13 11.46
N ALA A 805 23.80 -14.14 10.61
CA ALA A 805 24.41 -15.45 10.83
C ALA A 805 25.94 -15.45 10.80
N LEU A 806 26.56 -14.63 9.94
CA LEU A 806 28.02 -14.56 9.80
C LEU A 806 28.63 -13.42 10.63
N ALA A 807 28.19 -12.18 10.38
CA ALA A 807 28.63 -11.01 11.12
C ALA A 807 27.60 -9.87 10.98
N ASN A 808 27.56 -8.93 11.91
CA ASN A 808 26.68 -7.77 11.76
C ASN A 808 27.28 -6.70 10.82
N TYR A 809 28.61 -6.57 10.80
CA TYR A 809 29.34 -5.65 9.94
C TYR A 809 30.69 -6.25 9.55
N THR A 810 30.99 -6.19 8.25
CA THR A 810 32.29 -6.56 7.70
C THR A 810 32.72 -5.48 6.70
N ASN A 811 33.96 -5.01 6.82
CA ASN A 811 34.60 -4.16 5.81
C ASN A 811 35.89 -4.82 5.32
N ALA A 812 35.82 -5.42 4.13
CA ALA A 812 36.98 -6.03 3.49
C ALA A 812 37.74 -5.07 2.56
N ASN A 813 37.20 -3.86 2.31
CA ASN A 813 37.77 -2.90 1.38
C ASN A 813 38.48 -1.75 2.08
N PRO A 814 39.82 -1.69 2.07
CA PRO A 814 40.55 -0.62 2.75
C PRO A 814 40.35 0.76 2.09
N LEU A 815 39.78 0.83 0.89
CA LEU A 815 39.49 2.09 0.19
C LEU A 815 38.14 2.70 0.59
N VAL A 816 37.30 1.94 1.31
CA VAL A 816 36.03 2.43 1.86
C VAL A 816 36.22 2.63 3.35
N VAL A 817 36.35 3.89 3.78
CA VAL A 817 36.58 4.24 5.19
C VAL A 817 35.39 5.07 5.68
N PRO A 818 34.24 4.44 6.00
CA PRO A 818 33.06 5.17 6.42
C PRO A 818 33.27 5.76 7.82
N VAL A 819 32.74 6.96 8.05
CA VAL A 819 32.61 7.49 9.41
C VAL A 819 31.49 6.70 10.10
N LEU A 820 31.84 6.02 11.20
CA LEU A 820 30.90 5.26 12.01
C LEU A 820 30.47 6.09 13.22
N ASN A 821 29.17 6.38 13.35
CA ASN A 821 28.64 7.13 14.48
C ASN A 821 27.39 6.44 15.05
N GLY A 822 27.42 6.09 16.34
CA GLY A 822 26.24 5.59 17.06
C GLY A 822 25.66 4.25 16.57
N ASN A 823 26.35 3.51 15.71
CA ASN A 823 25.89 2.20 15.24
C ASN A 823 25.94 1.15 16.36
N THR A 824 24.97 0.24 16.36
CA THR A 824 24.90 -0.89 17.30
C THR A 824 25.15 -2.19 16.56
N GLY A 825 26.08 -2.99 17.07
CA GLY A 825 26.45 -4.30 16.52
C GLY A 825 27.53 -4.27 15.44
N PHE A 826 28.03 -3.09 15.04
CA PHE A 826 29.08 -2.93 14.03
C PHE A 826 30.47 -3.21 14.59
#